data_AF-A0A7W5PTX8-F1
#
_entry.id   AF-A0A7W5PTX8-F1
#
_cell.length_a   1.000
_cell.length_b   1.000
_cell.length_c   1.000
_cell.angle_alpha   90.00
_cell.angle_beta   90.00
_cell.angle_gamma   90.00
#
_symmetry.space_group_name_H-M   'P 1'
#
loop_
_entity.id
_entity.type
_entity.pdbx_description
1 polymer ?
#
loop_
_entity_poly.entity_id
_entity_poly.type
_entity_poly.pdbx_seq_one_letter_code
_entity_poly.pdbx_strand_id
1 'polypeptide(L)'
;MRLPFLALALVTTAFAQIAAAEQLVGQVNGGGAPIAKSTVTLWAAGEGEPTKLSETSTGDDGAFQFQFDTEKAGNAVLYLTAKGGEPTVGGPKGENPAVALMATLGTAAPREVTINELTTVASVWTGAQFLKGESLSGHALGLKIASGNVPNLVNLTTGGLGPAIQDPLNSTQTTSLATLNTIGDLLAGCITRVQPDACERLFEASTPPGGRAPTDTLTAAQAIALHPWNEPAKLFALLDHFYPARQGPGSRAVPYRPYLLFAPSTWTIALRYAGGGLSGLGGIGIDSEGDAWAANNQMAGSQSTMFGGIGGTLSELASNGRPISPMTTGYTGGGVDFPGWGLTIAADGKVWVTSIEGKTISVFDATGKPLSPDTGYDLNGQLGGMQGINTTPDGDVWALDSSKSQIVHLPKGDPAQARILCRTVDDKPVDGTCQVNGPFHVAFDLQGRVLVSNANSNTVTRFPANDPGKAEQLTVGYSPHAIAIDSQGNAWVANTLGEPSLREKLGLLRTKMRSELESKLEPAGGADETVEKFIALVRIIEEFPGGSVSLIRPDDKQAPAPQFDGGGSISGPWGITVDGNDHVWVANGFGKTLTELCGVRTETCPPGFKTGDPISPPKTGYAGKGMQFLTGVAVDPAGNVWAANNIDLMDEVCLTKIPDETLSTRCGGNGFVVFFGLAKPVRTPVVGSQVQRW
;
A
#
# COMPACT_ATOMS: atom_id res chain seq x y z
N MET A 1 11.63 -72.07 39.35
CA MET A 1 12.21 -70.94 40.09
C MET A 1 11.40 -69.70 39.72
N ARG A 2 10.50 -69.25 40.61
CA ARG A 2 9.59 -68.12 40.36
C ARG A 2 10.27 -66.83 40.86
N LEU A 3 10.58 -65.88 39.96
CA LEU A 3 10.92 -64.50 40.33
C LEU A 3 9.63 -63.66 40.38
N PRO A 4 9.46 -62.75 41.36
CA PRO A 4 8.31 -61.86 41.41
C PRO A 4 8.57 -60.59 40.57
N PHE A 5 7.53 -60.13 39.87
CA PHE A 5 7.49 -58.84 39.19
C PHE A 5 7.38 -57.72 40.23
N LEU A 6 8.31 -56.76 40.18
CA LEU A 6 8.28 -55.52 40.95
C LEU A 6 7.44 -54.50 40.16
N ALA A 7 6.32 -54.04 40.73
CA ALA A 7 5.52 -52.97 40.15
C ALA A 7 6.18 -51.61 40.44
N LEU A 8 6.58 -50.89 39.39
CA LEU A 8 7.12 -49.53 39.47
C LEU A 8 5.93 -48.55 39.52
N ALA A 9 5.71 -47.90 40.67
CA ALA A 9 4.75 -46.81 40.79
C ALA A 9 5.35 -45.54 40.17
N LEU A 10 4.81 -45.10 39.03
CA LEU A 10 5.08 -43.77 38.50
C LEU A 10 4.39 -42.74 39.40
N VAL A 11 5.18 -41.96 40.14
CA VAL A 11 4.72 -40.74 40.80
C VAL A 11 4.69 -39.65 39.74
N THR A 12 3.49 -39.33 39.23
CA THR A 12 3.27 -38.13 38.42
C THR A 12 3.28 -36.91 39.33
N THR A 13 4.41 -36.21 39.41
CA THR A 13 4.49 -34.87 39.99
C THR A 13 3.77 -33.90 39.07
N ALA A 14 2.59 -33.45 39.47
CA ALA A 14 1.92 -32.31 38.83
C ALA A 14 2.75 -31.04 39.13
N PHE A 15 3.51 -30.56 38.15
CA PHE A 15 4.01 -29.19 38.18
C PHE A 15 2.80 -28.28 37.94
N ALA A 16 2.33 -27.60 38.97
CA ALA A 16 1.49 -26.43 38.79
C ALA A 16 2.35 -25.39 38.05
N GLN A 17 1.98 -25.05 36.81
CA GLN A 17 2.52 -23.86 36.16
C GLN A 17 2.06 -22.66 36.99
N ILE A 18 2.99 -22.00 37.66
CA ILE A 18 2.74 -20.70 38.27
C ILE A 18 2.64 -19.73 37.09
N ALA A 19 1.46 -19.13 36.90
CA ALA A 19 1.27 -18.05 35.94
C ALA A 19 2.38 -16.99 36.14
N ALA A 20 3.13 -16.71 35.08
CA ALA A 20 4.22 -15.74 35.16
C ALA A 20 3.61 -14.33 35.16
N ALA A 21 3.54 -13.71 36.35
CA ALA A 21 3.20 -12.30 36.47
C ALA A 21 4.31 -11.47 35.81
N GLU A 22 3.95 -10.69 34.80
CA GLU A 22 4.88 -9.78 34.11
C GLU A 22 4.71 -8.37 34.67
N GLN A 23 5.82 -7.64 34.74
CA GLN A 23 5.86 -6.27 35.19
C GLN A 23 6.11 -5.35 34.00
N LEU A 24 5.24 -4.36 33.84
CA LEU A 24 5.38 -3.28 32.87
C LEU A 24 5.49 -1.97 33.65
N VAL A 25 6.53 -1.19 33.40
CA VAL A 25 6.68 0.15 33.95
C VAL A 25 6.62 1.18 32.83
N GLY A 26 6.19 2.40 33.13
CA GLY A 26 6.12 3.41 32.09
C GLY A 26 5.93 4.83 32.59
N GLN A 27 5.82 5.72 31.62
CA GLN A 27 5.66 7.16 31.81
C GLN A 27 4.52 7.68 30.95
N VAL A 28 3.75 8.65 31.47
CA VAL A 28 2.81 9.43 30.67
C VAL A 28 3.30 10.87 30.58
N ASN A 29 3.51 11.35 29.36
CA ASN A 29 4.01 12.68 29.07
C ASN A 29 3.05 13.47 28.18
N GLY A 30 3.02 14.79 28.36
CA GLY A 30 2.31 15.76 27.55
C GLY A 30 3.14 17.03 27.38
N GLY A 31 3.34 17.48 26.14
CA GLY A 31 4.20 18.62 25.80
C GLY A 31 5.65 18.46 26.24
N GLY A 32 6.15 17.23 26.30
CA GLY A 32 7.51 16.91 26.71
C GLY A 32 7.74 16.88 28.24
N ALA A 33 6.69 16.91 29.06
CA ALA A 33 6.79 16.80 30.51
C ALA A 33 5.73 15.84 31.09
N PRO A 34 5.87 15.39 32.35
CA PRO A 34 4.94 14.44 32.97
C PRO A 34 3.49 14.92 33.03
N ILE A 35 2.55 13.96 32.94
CA ILE A 35 1.14 14.13 33.30
C ILE A 35 0.88 13.35 34.58
N ALA A 36 0.62 14.06 35.67
CA ALA A 36 0.31 13.46 36.97
C ALA A 36 -1.14 12.98 37.04
N LYS A 37 -1.42 11.96 37.87
CA LYS A 37 -2.78 11.46 38.16
C LYS A 37 -3.59 11.04 36.92
N SER A 38 -2.93 10.72 35.82
CA SER A 38 -3.59 10.19 34.62
C SER A 38 -3.99 8.74 34.86
N THR A 39 -5.21 8.35 34.49
CA THR A 39 -5.65 6.94 34.59
C THR A 39 -5.07 6.16 33.43
N VAL A 40 -4.21 5.18 33.72
CA VAL A 40 -3.56 4.33 32.72
C VAL A 40 -4.20 2.94 32.76
N THR A 41 -4.63 2.45 31.61
CA THR A 41 -5.25 1.12 31.47
C THR A 41 -4.47 0.28 30.46
N LEU A 42 -4.17 -0.96 30.82
CA LEU A 42 -3.62 -1.98 29.93
C LEU A 42 -4.74 -2.88 29.42
N TRP A 43 -4.78 -3.06 28.10
CA TRP A 43 -5.81 -3.77 27.38
C TRP A 43 -5.22 -4.89 26.51
N ALA A 44 -6.01 -5.93 26.28
CA ALA A 44 -5.79 -6.94 25.26
C ALA A 44 -6.83 -6.79 24.14
N ALA A 45 -6.37 -6.50 22.93
CA ALA A 45 -7.16 -6.37 21.71
C ALA A 45 -7.32 -7.71 20.98
N GLY A 46 -8.53 -7.98 20.51
CA GLY A 46 -8.88 -9.15 19.70
C GLY A 46 -10.05 -8.86 18.77
N GLU A 47 -10.75 -9.91 18.34
CA GLU A 47 -11.89 -9.77 17.40
C GLU A 47 -13.12 -9.08 18.00
N GLY A 48 -13.29 -9.17 19.32
CA GLY A 48 -14.37 -8.54 20.07
C GLY A 48 -13.91 -7.33 20.88
N GLU A 49 -14.77 -6.92 21.81
CA GLU A 49 -14.47 -5.85 22.76
C GLU A 49 -13.15 -6.14 23.52
N PRO A 50 -12.26 -5.14 23.64
CA PRO A 50 -10.97 -5.33 24.31
C PRO A 50 -11.12 -5.72 25.77
N THR A 51 -10.27 -6.64 26.22
CA THR A 51 -10.27 -7.08 27.62
C THR A 51 -9.35 -6.20 28.46
N LYS A 52 -9.89 -5.60 29.53
CA LYS A 52 -9.09 -4.86 30.50
C LYS A 52 -8.23 -5.83 31.32
N LEU A 53 -6.92 -5.68 31.26
CA LEU A 53 -5.98 -6.52 32.01
C LEU A 53 -5.61 -5.89 33.36
N SER A 54 -5.32 -4.58 33.37
CA SER A 54 -4.97 -3.85 34.58
C SER A 54 -5.21 -2.35 34.42
N GLU A 55 -5.36 -1.64 35.53
CA GLU A 55 -5.56 -0.19 35.58
C GLU A 55 -4.82 0.41 36.78
N THR A 56 -4.24 1.59 36.61
CA THR A 56 -3.53 2.34 37.66
C THR A 56 -3.61 3.85 37.38
N SER A 57 -2.99 4.67 38.23
CA SER A 57 -2.82 6.10 37.98
C SER A 57 -1.36 6.51 38.04
N THR A 58 -0.99 7.52 37.27
CA THR A 58 0.38 8.05 37.32
C THR A 58 0.67 8.79 38.61
N GLY A 59 1.92 8.71 39.08
CA GLY A 59 2.45 9.55 40.14
C GLY A 59 2.67 11.00 39.68
N ASP A 60 3.15 11.86 40.58
CA ASP A 60 3.43 13.28 40.28
C ASP A 60 4.52 13.47 39.21
N ASP A 61 5.38 12.47 39.03
CA ASP A 61 6.43 12.40 38.02
C ASP A 61 5.96 11.74 36.71
N GLY A 62 4.68 11.38 36.58
CA GLY A 62 4.11 10.74 35.40
C GLY A 62 4.34 9.22 35.34
N ALA A 63 5.02 8.65 36.33
CA ALA A 63 5.37 7.24 36.34
C ALA A 63 4.17 6.35 36.67
N PHE A 64 4.11 5.17 36.05
CA PHE A 64 3.17 4.10 36.41
C PHE A 64 3.83 2.73 36.37
N GLN A 65 3.17 1.76 36.99
CA GLN A 65 3.57 0.36 36.97
C GLN A 65 2.35 -0.56 36.97
N PHE A 66 2.45 -1.66 36.22
CA PHE A 66 1.51 -2.77 36.22
C PHE A 66 2.19 -4.05 36.73
N GLN A 67 1.38 -4.89 37.36
CA GLN A 67 1.57 -6.32 37.37
C GLN A 67 0.35 -6.94 36.68
N PHE A 68 0.57 -7.79 35.69
CA PHE A 68 -0.52 -8.40 34.96
C PHE A 68 -0.22 -9.86 34.62
N ASP A 69 -1.30 -10.59 34.36
CA ASP A 69 -1.29 -12.00 34.04
C ASP A 69 -1.18 -12.18 32.53
N THR A 70 -0.06 -12.77 32.09
CA THR A 70 0.22 -13.03 30.68
C THR A 70 -0.74 -14.07 30.09
N GLU A 71 -1.30 -14.98 30.90
CA GLU A 71 -2.28 -15.96 30.43
C GLU A 71 -3.58 -15.30 29.99
N LYS A 72 -4.01 -14.22 30.68
CA LYS A 72 -5.19 -13.45 30.30
C LYS A 72 -5.01 -12.67 29.00
N ALA A 73 -3.77 -12.30 28.67
CA ALA A 73 -3.46 -11.67 27.39
C ALA A 73 -3.45 -12.67 26.23
N GLY A 74 -3.00 -13.90 26.46
CA GLY A 74 -2.84 -14.90 25.41
C GLY A 74 -1.96 -14.36 24.27
N ASN A 75 -2.44 -14.50 23.02
CA ASN A 75 -1.77 -13.96 21.82
C ASN A 75 -2.37 -12.63 21.35
N ALA A 76 -3.13 -11.93 22.21
CA ALA A 76 -3.76 -10.66 21.87
C ALA A 76 -2.71 -9.55 21.65
N VAL A 77 -3.09 -8.53 20.89
CA VAL A 77 -2.30 -7.31 20.79
C VAL A 77 -2.53 -6.48 22.05
N LEU A 78 -1.44 -6.14 22.74
CA LEU A 78 -1.49 -5.28 23.93
C LEU A 78 -1.45 -3.81 23.53
N TYR A 79 -2.24 -3.00 24.24
CA TYR A 79 -2.18 -1.56 24.12
C TYR A 79 -2.52 -0.87 25.44
N LEU A 80 -2.06 0.37 25.57
CA LEU A 80 -2.28 1.22 26.73
C LEU A 80 -3.10 2.44 26.35
N THR A 81 -3.92 2.91 27.27
CA THR A 81 -4.60 4.20 27.20
C THR A 81 -4.32 5.01 28.46
N ALA A 82 -4.05 6.31 28.32
CA ALA A 82 -3.93 7.24 29.45
C ALA A 82 -4.98 8.36 29.34
N LYS A 83 -5.79 8.55 30.37
CA LYS A 83 -6.94 9.47 30.36
C LYS A 83 -6.92 10.46 31.52
N GLY A 84 -7.28 11.71 31.22
CA GLY A 84 -7.29 12.79 32.18
C GLY A 84 -5.90 13.06 32.78
N GLY A 85 -5.89 13.61 33.99
CA GLY A 85 -4.68 13.95 34.71
C GLY A 85 -4.30 15.43 34.59
N GLU A 86 -3.17 15.77 35.22
CA GLU A 86 -2.67 17.13 35.39
C GLU A 86 -1.33 17.29 34.66
N PRO A 87 -1.30 17.90 33.46
CA PRO A 87 -0.05 18.25 32.80
C PRO A 87 0.79 19.17 33.69
N THR A 88 2.08 18.87 33.82
CA THR A 88 2.99 19.66 34.68
C THR A 88 3.50 20.95 34.01
N VAL A 89 3.27 21.10 32.70
CA VAL A 89 3.65 22.25 31.88
C VAL A 89 2.47 22.78 31.06
N GLY A 90 2.58 24.03 30.59
CA GLY A 90 1.57 24.67 29.74
C GLY A 90 0.74 25.72 30.46
N GLY A 91 -0.54 25.82 30.08
CA GLY A 91 -1.50 26.82 30.54
C GLY A 91 -2.02 26.57 31.97
N PRO A 92 -3.32 26.79 32.25
CA PRO A 92 -3.87 26.63 33.60
C PRO A 92 -3.53 25.28 34.23
N LYS A 93 -3.17 25.30 35.52
CA LYS A 93 -2.89 24.10 36.30
C LYS A 93 -4.18 23.34 36.64
N GLY A 94 -4.04 22.05 36.92
CA GLY A 94 -5.13 21.17 37.34
C GLY A 94 -5.57 20.21 36.24
N GLU A 95 -6.62 19.46 36.51
CA GLU A 95 -7.06 18.37 35.63
C GLU A 95 -7.43 18.86 34.23
N ASN A 96 -7.02 18.10 33.20
CA ASN A 96 -7.49 18.27 31.83
C ASN A 96 -8.23 17.01 31.36
N PRO A 97 -9.57 16.99 31.41
CA PRO A 97 -10.36 15.80 31.03
C PRO A 97 -10.31 15.49 29.53
N ALA A 98 -9.84 16.42 28.70
CA ALA A 98 -9.66 16.23 27.26
C ALA A 98 -8.45 15.36 26.90
N VAL A 99 -7.58 15.04 27.87
CA VAL A 99 -6.42 14.17 27.65
C VAL A 99 -6.88 12.74 27.46
N ALA A 100 -6.65 12.20 26.27
CA ALA A 100 -6.69 10.78 25.98
C ALA A 100 -5.52 10.44 25.05
N LEU A 101 -4.64 9.55 25.50
CA LEU A 101 -3.43 9.13 24.79
C LEU A 101 -3.40 7.61 24.67
N MET A 102 -2.64 7.10 23.70
CA MET A 102 -2.57 5.67 23.38
C MET A 102 -1.14 5.23 23.06
N ALA A 103 -0.77 4.01 23.46
CA ALA A 103 0.42 3.32 22.95
C ALA A 103 0.08 1.85 22.64
N THR A 104 0.03 1.50 21.36
CA THR A 104 -0.11 0.12 20.90
C THR A 104 1.26 -0.56 20.90
N LEU A 105 1.36 -1.73 21.52
CA LEU A 105 2.63 -2.38 21.83
C LEU A 105 2.94 -3.52 20.86
N GLY A 106 2.04 -4.49 20.79
CA GLY A 106 2.24 -5.75 20.07
C GLY A 106 1.80 -6.96 20.90
N THR A 107 2.13 -8.16 20.45
CA THR A 107 1.77 -9.42 21.13
C THR A 107 2.71 -9.78 22.29
N ALA A 108 3.77 -9.00 22.49
CA ALA A 108 4.69 -9.12 23.61
C ALA A 108 4.81 -7.77 24.32
N ALA A 109 4.70 -7.78 25.65
CA ALA A 109 4.85 -6.55 26.43
C ALA A 109 6.32 -6.11 26.45
N PRO A 110 6.63 -4.83 26.18
CA PRO A 110 7.94 -4.28 26.49
C PRO A 110 8.10 -4.17 28.01
N ARG A 111 9.35 -4.04 28.49
CA ARG A 111 9.60 -3.76 29.92
C ARG A 111 9.24 -2.33 30.31
N GLU A 112 9.52 -1.41 29.40
CA GLU A 112 9.38 0.03 29.59
C GLU A 112 8.62 0.63 28.41
N VAL A 113 7.69 1.53 28.71
CA VAL A 113 6.87 2.22 27.72
C VAL A 113 6.62 3.68 28.09
N THR A 114 6.60 4.55 27.11
CA THR A 114 6.16 5.94 27.24
C THR A 114 4.86 6.13 26.46
N ILE A 115 3.86 6.74 27.09
CA ILE A 115 2.62 7.17 26.46
C ILE A 115 2.68 8.70 26.31
N ASN A 116 2.62 9.18 25.08
CA ASN A 116 2.69 10.61 24.73
C ASN A 116 2.00 10.87 23.38
N GLU A 117 2.12 12.09 22.86
CA GLU A 117 1.51 12.48 21.60
C GLU A 117 2.04 11.68 20.41
N LEU A 118 3.35 11.44 20.31
CA LEU A 118 3.92 10.72 19.17
C LEU A 118 3.49 9.25 19.16
N THR A 119 3.52 8.58 20.31
CA THR A 119 3.05 7.19 20.44
C THR A 119 1.56 7.08 20.18
N THR A 120 0.78 8.11 20.53
CA THR A 120 -0.65 8.19 20.18
C THR A 120 -0.83 8.31 18.67
N VAL A 121 -0.12 9.22 18.00
CA VAL A 121 -0.18 9.38 16.53
C VAL A 121 0.23 8.09 15.82
N ALA A 122 1.33 7.46 16.23
CA ALA A 122 1.77 6.20 15.64
C ALA A 122 0.73 5.07 15.81
N SER A 123 0.16 4.94 17.01
CA SER A 123 -0.86 3.93 17.32
C SER A 123 -2.15 4.15 16.55
N VAL A 124 -2.58 5.40 16.44
CA VAL A 124 -3.82 5.78 15.75
C VAL A 124 -3.70 5.60 14.24
N TRP A 125 -2.60 6.01 13.60
CA TRP A 125 -2.46 5.88 12.15
C TRP A 125 -2.31 4.43 11.72
N THR A 126 -1.50 3.64 12.45
CA THR A 126 -1.32 2.22 12.13
C THR A 126 -2.55 1.37 12.46
N GLY A 127 -3.32 1.76 13.49
CA GLY A 127 -4.53 1.08 13.95
C GLY A 127 -5.85 1.71 13.50
N ALA A 128 -5.84 2.68 12.58
CA ALA A 128 -6.99 3.54 12.29
C ALA A 128 -8.28 2.77 11.97
N GLN A 129 -8.15 1.65 11.26
CA GLN A 129 -9.26 0.81 10.81
C GLN A 129 -9.84 -0.11 11.88
N PHE A 130 -9.15 -0.24 13.02
CA PHE A 130 -9.47 -1.12 14.14
C PHE A 130 -9.83 -0.34 15.41
N LEU A 131 -9.53 0.96 15.44
CA LEU A 131 -9.78 1.81 16.59
C LEU A 131 -11.22 2.36 16.55
N LYS A 132 -11.90 2.40 17.69
CA LYS A 132 -13.17 3.12 17.88
C LYS A 132 -13.18 3.75 19.26
N GLY A 133 -12.92 5.06 19.34
CA GLY A 133 -12.67 5.70 20.62
C GLY A 133 -11.39 5.12 21.24
N GLU A 134 -11.51 4.47 22.39
CA GLU A 134 -10.40 3.79 23.08
C GLU A 134 -10.33 2.29 22.81
N SER A 135 -11.29 1.73 22.07
CA SER A 135 -11.41 0.31 21.83
C SER A 135 -10.67 -0.08 20.55
N LEU A 136 -9.59 -0.85 20.68
CA LEU A 136 -8.86 -1.42 19.54
C LEU A 136 -9.29 -2.87 19.33
N SER A 137 -9.97 -3.16 18.22
CA SER A 137 -10.53 -4.49 17.94
C SER A 137 -10.57 -4.80 16.45
N GLY A 138 -10.42 -6.07 16.08
CA GLY A 138 -10.36 -6.51 14.69
C GLY A 138 -9.83 -7.93 14.53
N HIS A 139 -9.77 -8.41 13.29
CA HIS A 139 -9.19 -9.71 12.99
C HIS A 139 -7.70 -9.76 13.38
N ALA A 140 -7.25 -10.92 13.85
CA ALA A 140 -5.93 -11.08 14.49
C ALA A 140 -4.76 -10.64 13.60
N LEU A 141 -4.80 -10.98 12.30
CA LEU A 141 -3.73 -10.62 11.36
C LEU A 141 -3.59 -9.10 11.22
N GLY A 142 -4.70 -8.37 11.04
CA GLY A 142 -4.68 -6.92 10.86
C GLY A 142 -4.19 -6.19 12.11
N LEU A 143 -4.63 -6.63 13.30
CA LEU A 143 -4.12 -6.11 14.57
C LEU A 143 -2.61 -6.35 14.73
N LYS A 144 -2.10 -7.52 14.34
CA LYS A 144 -0.67 -7.85 14.38
C LYS A 144 0.13 -6.95 13.43
N ILE A 145 -0.34 -6.73 12.20
CA ILE A 145 0.32 -5.85 11.23
C ILE A 145 0.29 -4.39 11.71
N ALA A 146 -0.85 -3.91 12.21
CA ALA A 146 -1.01 -2.56 12.74
C ALA A 146 -0.03 -2.31 13.90
N SER A 147 -0.04 -3.16 14.92
CA SER A 147 0.86 -3.04 16.07
C SER A 147 2.33 -3.20 15.70
N GLY A 148 2.65 -4.11 14.77
CA GLY A 148 4.01 -4.33 14.28
C GLY A 148 4.61 -3.14 13.52
N ASN A 149 3.79 -2.20 13.06
CA ASN A 149 4.23 -0.98 12.38
C ASN A 149 4.44 0.22 13.32
N VAL A 150 3.95 0.19 14.56
CA VAL A 150 4.14 1.30 15.51
C VAL A 150 5.63 1.60 15.76
N PRO A 151 6.51 0.60 15.96
CA PRO A 151 7.93 0.85 16.16
C PRO A 151 8.64 1.53 14.97
N ASN A 152 8.08 1.48 13.77
CA ASN A 152 8.64 2.18 12.61
C ASN A 152 8.53 3.71 12.75
N LEU A 153 7.49 4.18 13.44
CA LEU A 153 7.19 5.60 13.63
C LEU A 153 7.74 6.13 14.96
N VAL A 154 7.74 5.31 16.01
CA VAL A 154 8.13 5.73 17.37
C VAL A 154 8.98 4.69 18.08
N ASN A 155 9.82 5.14 19.01
CA ASN A 155 10.43 4.27 20.00
C ASN A 155 9.50 4.18 21.21
N LEU A 156 8.88 3.01 21.43
CA LEU A 156 7.91 2.81 22.50
C LEU A 156 8.49 3.03 23.90
N THR A 157 9.78 2.77 24.11
CA THR A 157 10.42 2.97 25.43
C THR A 157 10.61 4.44 25.72
N THR A 158 11.15 5.22 24.77
CA THR A 158 11.48 6.63 25.00
C THR A 158 10.32 7.59 24.68
N GLY A 159 9.32 7.13 23.92
CA GLY A 159 8.27 7.98 23.35
C GLY A 159 8.77 8.88 22.20
N GLY A 160 10.03 8.73 21.78
CA GLY A 160 10.63 9.50 20.69
C GLY A 160 10.36 8.88 19.32
N LEU A 161 11.09 9.36 18.30
CA LEU A 161 10.97 8.88 16.93
C LEU A 161 11.55 7.46 16.76
N GLY A 162 10.91 6.66 15.89
CA GLY A 162 11.34 5.32 15.53
C GLY A 162 12.50 5.30 14.53
N PRO A 163 13.18 4.16 14.33
CA PRO A 163 14.30 4.07 13.40
C PRO A 163 13.89 4.30 11.93
N ALA A 164 12.78 3.73 11.46
CA ALA A 164 12.41 3.80 10.04
C ALA A 164 12.02 5.23 9.62
N ILE A 165 11.21 5.94 10.42
CA ILE A 165 10.87 7.34 10.10
C ILE A 165 12.09 8.28 10.10
N GLN A 166 13.16 7.92 10.82
CA GLN A 166 14.41 8.69 10.89
C GLN A 166 15.46 8.27 9.86
N ASP A 167 15.23 7.18 9.12
CA ASP A 167 16.20 6.72 8.14
C ASP A 167 16.36 7.74 6.98
N PRO A 168 17.43 7.64 6.16
CA PRO A 168 17.66 8.57 5.06
C PRO A 168 16.64 8.49 3.90
N LEU A 169 15.79 7.46 3.86
CA LEU A 169 14.71 7.38 2.87
C LEU A 169 13.49 8.19 3.32
N ASN A 170 13.30 8.34 4.63
CA ASN A 170 12.13 8.96 5.21
C ASN A 170 12.42 10.36 5.75
N SER A 171 13.51 10.56 6.48
CA SER A 171 13.83 11.83 7.14
C SER A 171 14.22 12.97 6.19
N THR A 172 14.81 12.65 5.03
CA THR A 172 15.31 13.66 4.06
C THR A 172 14.56 13.68 2.74
N GLN A 173 13.78 12.65 2.42
CA GLN A 173 13.07 12.53 1.14
C GLN A 173 11.54 12.51 1.29
N THR A 174 11.02 12.63 2.51
CA THR A 174 9.58 12.70 2.77
C THR A 174 9.24 13.78 3.78
N THR A 175 7.95 14.11 3.88
CA THR A 175 7.42 14.99 4.92
C THR A 175 6.92 14.23 6.15
N SER A 176 6.94 12.89 6.17
CA SER A 176 6.24 12.09 7.18
C SER A 176 6.71 12.34 8.60
N LEU A 177 8.02 12.51 8.81
CA LEU A 177 8.58 12.86 10.12
C LEU A 177 8.03 14.20 10.62
N ALA A 178 8.08 15.23 9.77
CA ALA A 178 7.55 16.55 10.11
C ALA A 178 6.02 16.52 10.29
N THR A 179 5.29 15.74 9.49
CA THR A 179 3.84 15.53 9.64
C THR A 179 3.50 14.92 10.99
N LEU A 180 4.16 13.81 11.37
CA LEU A 180 3.97 13.13 12.65
C LEU A 180 4.23 14.07 13.83
N ASN A 181 5.35 14.80 13.81
CA ASN A 181 5.67 15.78 14.84
C ASN A 181 4.67 16.93 14.90
N THR A 182 4.23 17.44 13.74
CA THR A 182 3.25 18.55 13.69
C THR A 182 1.92 18.12 14.31
N ILE A 183 1.44 16.92 14.00
CA ILE A 183 0.23 16.37 14.65
C ILE A 183 0.49 16.24 16.16
N GLY A 184 1.66 15.73 16.55
CA GLY A 184 2.08 15.65 17.95
C GLY A 184 2.03 17.01 18.67
N ASP A 185 2.50 18.08 18.03
CA ASP A 185 2.44 19.44 18.56
C ASP A 185 0.99 19.94 18.68
N LEU A 186 0.11 19.63 17.73
CA LEU A 186 -1.30 19.99 17.81
C LEU A 186 -2.02 19.29 18.98
N LEU A 187 -1.74 18.00 19.20
CA LEU A 187 -2.24 17.27 20.36
C LEU A 187 -1.68 17.88 21.66
N ALA A 188 -0.37 18.15 21.69
CA ALA A 188 0.30 18.75 22.85
C ALA A 188 -0.28 20.11 23.21
N GLY A 189 -0.68 20.91 22.23
CA GLY A 189 -1.33 22.20 22.43
C GLY A 189 -2.63 22.09 23.23
N CYS A 190 -3.46 21.09 22.92
CA CYS A 190 -4.66 20.79 23.70
C CYS A 190 -4.31 20.18 25.07
N ILE A 191 -3.45 19.16 25.11
CA ILE A 191 -3.07 18.45 26.35
C ILE A 191 -2.56 19.43 27.40
N THR A 192 -1.62 20.29 27.01
CA THR A 192 -1.00 21.27 27.91
C THR A 192 -1.82 22.56 28.05
N ARG A 193 -2.93 22.70 27.31
CA ARG A 193 -3.74 23.92 27.23
C ARG A 193 -2.87 25.16 26.97
N VAL A 194 -1.96 25.07 26.00
CA VAL A 194 -1.00 26.15 25.69
C VAL A 194 -1.71 27.47 25.38
N GLN A 195 -2.92 27.37 24.83
CA GLN A 195 -3.92 28.44 24.78
C GLN A 195 -5.20 27.98 25.51
N PRO A 196 -5.98 28.90 26.12
CA PRO A 196 -7.21 28.54 26.83
C PRO A 196 -8.26 27.82 25.96
N ASP A 197 -8.30 28.12 24.66
CA ASP A 197 -9.23 27.57 23.67
C ASP A 197 -8.61 26.44 22.80
N ALA A 198 -7.44 25.93 23.18
CA ALA A 198 -6.68 25.01 22.33
C ALA A 198 -7.44 23.72 21.99
N CYS A 199 -8.06 23.08 22.99
CA CYS A 199 -8.82 21.85 22.76
C CYS A 199 -10.08 22.08 21.91
N GLU A 200 -10.83 23.15 22.19
CA GLU A 200 -12.03 23.49 21.42
C GLU A 200 -11.70 23.66 19.93
N ARG A 201 -10.63 24.39 19.61
CA ARG A 201 -10.19 24.60 18.24
C ARG A 201 -9.68 23.32 17.57
N LEU A 202 -8.96 22.47 18.31
CA LEU A 202 -8.52 21.18 17.79
C LEU A 202 -9.72 20.32 17.41
N PHE A 203 -10.73 20.23 18.28
CA PHE A 203 -11.92 19.42 18.04
C PHE A 203 -12.78 19.98 16.91
N GLU A 204 -12.91 21.30 16.82
CA GLU A 204 -13.60 21.94 15.70
C GLU A 204 -12.88 21.67 14.35
N ALA A 205 -11.54 21.77 14.32
CA ALA A 205 -10.76 21.54 13.11
C ALA A 205 -10.67 20.06 12.70
N SER A 206 -10.84 19.13 13.65
CA SER A 206 -10.81 17.68 13.41
C SER A 206 -12.21 17.07 13.31
N THR A 207 -13.27 17.88 13.23
CA THR A 207 -14.64 17.37 13.08
C THR A 207 -14.80 16.66 11.74
N PRO A 208 -15.17 15.36 11.73
CA PRO A 208 -15.32 14.61 10.48
C PRO A 208 -16.56 15.07 9.68
N PRO A 209 -16.56 14.93 8.34
CA PRO A 209 -17.69 15.31 7.50
C PRO A 209 -18.99 14.61 7.94
N GLY A 210 -20.02 15.40 8.28
CA GLY A 210 -21.31 14.89 8.73
C GLY A 210 -21.32 14.21 10.11
N GLY A 211 -20.20 14.25 10.84
CA GLY A 211 -20.07 13.68 12.18
C GLY A 211 -20.13 14.71 13.30
N ARG A 212 -19.77 14.28 14.52
CA ARG A 212 -19.70 15.13 15.71
C ARG A 212 -18.26 15.51 16.00
N ALA A 213 -18.07 16.69 16.59
CA ALA A 213 -16.76 17.11 17.07
C ALA A 213 -16.22 16.09 18.10
N PRO A 214 -14.92 15.77 18.05
CA PRO A 214 -14.24 14.99 19.07
C PRO A 214 -14.37 15.61 20.47
N THR A 215 -14.17 14.79 21.50
CA THR A 215 -14.25 15.21 22.91
C THR A 215 -12.93 15.10 23.64
N ASP A 216 -11.95 14.43 23.04
CA ASP A 216 -10.63 14.19 23.60
C ASP A 216 -9.57 14.08 22.49
N THR A 217 -8.29 14.09 22.86
CA THR A 217 -7.18 14.08 21.90
C THR A 217 -7.05 12.77 21.12
N LEU A 218 -7.51 11.63 21.65
CA LEU A 218 -7.45 10.34 20.97
C LEU A 218 -8.48 10.29 19.83
N THR A 219 -9.73 10.68 20.13
CA THR A 219 -10.81 10.75 19.14
C THR A 219 -10.55 11.85 18.10
N ALA A 220 -9.86 12.94 18.47
CA ALA A 220 -9.40 13.94 17.51
C ALA A 220 -8.33 13.38 16.56
N ALA A 221 -7.31 12.70 17.08
CA ALA A 221 -6.31 12.01 16.28
C ALA A 221 -6.95 10.98 15.34
N GLN A 222 -7.91 10.19 15.84
CA GLN A 222 -8.63 9.20 15.06
C GLN A 222 -9.41 9.84 13.90
N ALA A 223 -10.13 10.93 14.14
CA ALA A 223 -10.88 11.63 13.10
C ALA A 223 -9.96 12.17 12.00
N ILE A 224 -8.79 12.70 12.37
CA ILE A 224 -7.77 13.16 11.41
C ILE A 224 -7.24 11.99 10.57
N ALA A 225 -6.92 10.86 11.20
CA ALA A 225 -6.37 9.69 10.50
C ALA A 225 -7.36 9.07 9.50
N LEU A 226 -8.66 9.03 9.84
CA LEU A 226 -9.72 8.51 8.97
C LEU A 226 -10.18 9.49 7.88
N HIS A 227 -9.97 10.79 8.08
CA HIS A 227 -10.35 11.84 7.13
C HIS A 227 -9.19 12.81 6.85
N PRO A 228 -8.03 12.33 6.39
CA PRO A 228 -6.81 13.15 6.32
C PRO A 228 -6.90 14.26 5.28
N TRP A 229 -7.87 14.19 4.35
CA TRP A 229 -8.15 15.18 3.31
C TRP A 229 -9.11 16.29 3.76
N ASN A 230 -9.76 16.15 4.92
CA ASN A 230 -10.78 17.09 5.37
C ASN A 230 -10.16 18.37 5.93
N GLU A 231 -10.30 19.48 5.19
CA GLU A 231 -9.81 20.82 5.54
C GLU A 231 -8.39 20.88 6.14
N PRO A 232 -7.36 20.28 5.50
CA PRO A 232 -6.04 20.12 6.11
C PRO A 232 -5.36 21.45 6.47
N ALA A 233 -5.65 22.52 5.71
CA ALA A 233 -5.17 23.86 5.98
C ALA A 233 -5.75 24.47 7.28
N LYS A 234 -7.01 24.16 7.62
CA LYS A 234 -7.65 24.61 8.87
C LYS A 234 -6.92 24.01 10.08
N LEU A 235 -6.62 22.72 10.02
CA LEU A 235 -5.86 22.04 11.07
C LEU A 235 -4.41 22.57 11.15
N PHE A 236 -3.75 22.78 10.02
CA PHE A 236 -2.39 23.33 9.99
C PHE A 236 -2.29 24.73 10.62
N ALA A 237 -3.28 25.59 10.39
CA ALA A 237 -3.33 26.94 10.94
C ALA A 237 -3.34 26.99 12.48
N LEU A 238 -3.73 25.89 13.15
CA LEU A 238 -3.67 25.80 14.62
C LEU A 238 -2.25 25.88 15.16
N LEU A 239 -1.23 25.47 14.38
CA LEU A 239 0.16 25.56 14.80
C LEU A 239 0.57 27.01 15.09
N ASP A 240 0.07 27.96 14.30
CA ASP A 240 0.32 29.39 14.46
C ASP A 240 -0.36 29.96 15.70
N HIS A 241 -1.57 29.49 16.00
CA HIS A 241 -2.34 29.88 17.18
C HIS A 241 -1.73 29.30 18.46
N PHE A 242 -1.39 28.02 18.47
CA PHE A 242 -0.84 27.34 19.64
C PHE A 242 0.59 27.80 19.93
N TYR A 243 1.42 27.93 18.88
CA TYR A 243 2.84 28.19 19.01
C TYR A 243 3.29 29.31 18.06
N PRO A 244 2.94 30.59 18.32
CA PRO A 244 3.29 31.70 17.44
C PRO A 244 4.81 31.84 17.24
N ALA A 245 5.22 32.12 16.01
CA ALA A 245 6.61 32.30 15.63
C ALA A 245 7.13 33.64 16.18
N ARG A 246 8.29 33.64 16.82
CA ARG A 246 8.83 34.83 17.50
C ARG A 246 9.75 35.67 16.61
N GLN A 247 10.50 35.03 15.72
CA GLN A 247 11.56 35.67 14.93
C GLN A 247 11.58 35.22 13.46
N GLY A 248 10.50 34.59 12.98
CA GLY A 248 10.37 34.08 11.61
C GLY A 248 10.10 32.56 11.52
N PRO A 249 10.02 31.99 10.31
CA PRO A 249 9.80 30.56 10.10
C PRO A 249 10.81 29.71 10.89
N GLY A 250 10.37 28.59 11.48
CA GLY A 250 11.25 27.73 12.26
C GLY A 250 11.47 28.15 13.72
N SER A 251 11.04 29.35 14.14
CA SER A 251 11.27 29.87 15.50
C SER A 251 10.24 29.46 16.56
N ARG A 252 9.21 28.68 16.20
CA ARG A 252 8.15 28.25 17.13
C ARG A 252 8.72 27.43 18.30
N ALA A 253 8.27 27.72 19.50
CA ALA A 253 8.62 26.98 20.72
C ALA A 253 7.66 25.80 20.90
N VAL A 254 7.82 24.79 20.04
CA VAL A 254 7.02 23.56 20.03
C VAL A 254 7.75 22.42 20.77
N PRO A 255 7.01 21.43 21.32
CA PRO A 255 7.60 20.23 21.92
C PRO A 255 8.39 19.36 20.93
N TYR A 256 7.91 19.21 19.68
CA TYR A 256 8.49 18.29 18.71
C TYR A 256 9.08 19.03 17.51
N ARG A 257 10.28 18.61 17.08
CA ARG A 257 10.97 19.18 15.92
C ARG A 257 11.60 18.07 15.06
N PRO A 258 11.70 18.26 13.73
CA PRO A 258 11.13 19.34 12.93
C PRO A 258 9.60 19.23 12.79
N TYR A 259 8.94 20.35 12.46
CA TYR A 259 7.51 20.47 12.13
C TYR A 259 7.33 21.02 10.69
N LEU A 260 6.12 20.92 10.15
CA LEU A 260 5.78 21.38 8.80
C LEU A 260 5.84 22.92 8.72
N LEU A 261 6.53 23.44 7.69
CA LEU A 261 6.53 24.88 7.39
C LEU A 261 5.42 25.30 6.42
N PHE A 262 4.86 24.33 5.69
CA PHE A 262 3.83 24.55 4.68
C PHE A 262 2.64 23.65 4.98
N ALA A 263 1.44 24.16 4.73
CA ALA A 263 0.21 23.39 4.90
C ALA A 263 0.26 22.13 4.02
N PRO A 264 0.04 20.92 4.58
CA PRO A 264 -0.02 19.72 3.78
C PRO A 264 -1.34 19.65 3.01
N SER A 265 -1.37 18.91 1.90
CA SER A 265 -2.62 18.59 1.19
C SER A 265 -3.43 17.49 1.89
N THR A 266 -2.78 16.69 2.75
CA THR A 266 -3.42 15.68 3.61
C THR A 266 -2.61 15.43 4.88
N TRP A 267 -3.27 14.92 5.92
CA TRP A 267 -2.62 14.46 7.16
C TRP A 267 -2.27 12.96 7.13
N THR A 268 -1.84 12.46 5.97
CA THR A 268 -1.36 11.09 5.83
C THR A 268 0.08 10.92 6.32
N ILE A 269 0.36 9.78 6.93
CA ILE A 269 1.71 9.33 7.29
C ILE A 269 2.02 8.09 6.45
N ALA A 270 3.14 8.15 5.73
CA ALA A 270 3.62 7.05 4.92
C ALA A 270 5.12 6.87 5.12
N LEU A 271 5.59 5.63 5.05
CA LEU A 271 7.02 5.32 5.05
C LEU A 271 7.45 4.68 3.74
N ARG A 272 8.68 4.98 3.35
CA ARG A 272 9.36 4.31 2.26
C ARG A 272 10.21 3.16 2.81
N TYR A 273 10.05 1.97 2.26
CA TYR A 273 10.83 0.79 2.61
C TYR A 273 11.66 0.32 1.42
N ALA A 274 12.92 -0.03 1.67
CA ALA A 274 13.84 -0.57 0.67
C ALA A 274 14.60 -1.77 1.24
N GLY A 275 15.46 -2.38 0.42
CA GLY A 275 16.17 -3.62 0.74
C GLY A 275 15.51 -4.83 0.07
N GLY A 276 15.99 -6.03 0.37
CA GLY A 276 15.45 -7.27 -0.20
C GLY A 276 15.64 -7.44 -1.71
N GLY A 277 16.50 -6.63 -2.35
CA GLY A 277 16.68 -6.61 -3.80
C GLY A 277 15.73 -5.66 -4.55
N LEU A 278 14.92 -4.87 -3.85
CA LEU A 278 13.97 -3.93 -4.44
C LEU A 278 14.66 -2.90 -5.35
N SER A 279 14.34 -2.95 -6.64
CA SER A 279 14.72 -1.94 -7.63
C SER A 279 13.80 -2.05 -8.85
N GLY A 280 13.13 -0.94 -9.17
CA GLY A 280 12.18 -0.87 -10.26
C GLY A 280 11.01 -1.83 -10.11
N LEU A 281 10.25 -1.70 -9.02
CA LEU A 281 9.13 -2.58 -8.67
C LEU A 281 8.04 -2.50 -9.74
N GLY A 282 7.76 -3.58 -10.44
CA GLY A 282 6.65 -3.70 -11.40
C GLY A 282 5.38 -4.17 -10.71
N GLY A 283 5.02 -5.45 -10.89
CA GLY A 283 3.89 -6.08 -10.22
C GLY A 283 4.13 -6.28 -8.74
N ILE A 284 3.07 -6.14 -7.93
CA ILE A 284 3.13 -6.36 -6.48
C ILE A 284 1.93 -7.19 -6.00
N GLY A 285 2.13 -7.88 -4.89
CA GLY A 285 1.08 -8.66 -4.22
C GLY A 285 1.33 -8.72 -2.71
N ILE A 286 0.28 -8.97 -1.94
CA ILE A 286 0.36 -9.21 -0.50
C ILE A 286 -0.04 -10.67 -0.27
N ASP A 287 0.77 -11.44 0.45
CA ASP A 287 0.49 -12.85 0.72
C ASP A 287 -0.45 -13.05 1.93
N SER A 288 -0.67 -14.31 2.32
CA SER A 288 -1.54 -14.67 3.45
C SER A 288 -1.00 -14.26 4.83
N GLU A 289 0.30 -13.98 4.95
CA GLU A 289 0.93 -13.48 6.17
C GLU A 289 0.92 -11.94 6.24
N GLY A 290 0.50 -11.28 5.16
CA GLY A 290 0.51 -9.83 5.02
C GLY A 290 1.85 -9.29 4.50
N ASP A 291 2.73 -10.15 4.02
CA ASP A 291 4.04 -9.79 3.52
C ASP A 291 3.94 -9.37 2.05
N ALA A 292 4.73 -8.36 1.68
CA ALA A 292 4.66 -7.67 0.41
C ALA A 292 5.69 -8.22 -0.57
N TRP A 293 5.21 -8.74 -1.70
CA TRP A 293 6.00 -9.25 -2.80
C TRP A 293 6.07 -8.26 -3.95
N ALA A 294 7.22 -8.18 -4.61
CA ALA A 294 7.41 -7.36 -5.81
C ALA A 294 8.23 -8.09 -6.88
N ALA A 295 7.82 -7.88 -8.13
CA ALA A 295 8.65 -8.13 -9.31
C ALA A 295 9.60 -6.94 -9.51
N ASN A 296 10.90 -7.17 -9.45
CA ASN A 296 11.92 -6.13 -9.62
C ASN A 296 12.41 -6.14 -11.06
N ASN A 297 12.15 -5.07 -11.82
CA ASN A 297 12.60 -4.97 -13.21
C ASN A 297 14.11 -4.85 -13.33
N GLN A 298 14.82 -4.46 -12.27
CA GLN A 298 16.23 -4.17 -12.31
C GLN A 298 16.91 -4.72 -11.05
N MET A 299 18.20 -5.02 -11.12
CA MET A 299 18.99 -5.35 -9.92
C MET A 299 19.37 -4.08 -9.15
N ALA A 300 19.24 -4.11 -7.82
CA ALA A 300 19.64 -3.00 -6.96
C ALA A 300 21.13 -2.65 -7.13
N GLY A 301 21.41 -1.35 -7.32
CA GLY A 301 22.77 -0.83 -7.50
C GLY A 301 23.38 -1.05 -8.90
N SER A 302 22.64 -1.66 -9.82
CA SER A 302 23.09 -1.79 -11.21
C SER A 302 22.95 -0.45 -11.96
N GLN A 303 23.81 -0.23 -12.97
CA GLN A 303 23.71 0.91 -13.90
C GLN A 303 22.72 0.60 -15.04
N SER A 304 21.55 0.06 -14.69
CA SER A 304 20.56 -0.40 -15.65
C SER A 304 19.81 0.77 -16.29
N THR A 305 19.42 0.59 -17.54
CA THR A 305 18.56 1.49 -18.33
C THR A 305 17.48 0.65 -19.00
N MET A 306 16.52 1.29 -19.66
CA MET A 306 15.54 0.57 -20.48
C MET A 306 16.19 -0.11 -21.71
N PHE A 307 17.37 0.33 -22.16
CA PHE A 307 18.09 -0.24 -23.30
C PHE A 307 19.00 -1.42 -22.93
N GLY A 308 19.11 -1.75 -21.64
CA GLY A 308 19.96 -2.82 -21.15
C GLY A 308 20.32 -2.63 -19.68
N GLY A 309 20.47 -3.74 -18.98
CA GLY A 309 20.71 -3.75 -17.55
C GLY A 309 21.11 -5.12 -17.04
N ILE A 310 21.33 -5.19 -15.73
CA ILE A 310 21.60 -6.45 -15.04
C ILE A 310 20.32 -6.89 -14.34
N GLY A 311 19.75 -7.97 -14.86
CA GLY A 311 18.76 -8.81 -14.21
C GLY A 311 17.39 -8.17 -13.94
N GLY A 312 16.47 -9.03 -13.55
CA GLY A 312 15.28 -8.73 -12.77
C GLY A 312 15.04 -9.88 -11.80
N THR A 313 14.43 -9.60 -10.65
CA THR A 313 14.37 -10.53 -9.51
C THR A 313 13.02 -10.43 -8.80
N LEU A 314 12.79 -11.21 -7.75
CA LEU A 314 11.66 -11.00 -6.84
C LEU A 314 12.14 -10.49 -5.48
N SER A 315 11.34 -9.65 -4.84
CA SER A 315 11.57 -9.18 -3.46
C SER A 315 10.41 -9.54 -2.57
N GLU A 316 10.70 -9.71 -1.29
CA GLU A 316 9.71 -9.90 -0.24
C GLU A 316 10.08 -9.07 0.99
N LEU A 317 9.14 -8.27 1.46
CA LEU A 317 9.21 -7.53 2.72
C LEU A 317 8.16 -8.06 3.67
N ALA A 318 8.52 -8.19 4.95
CA ALA A 318 7.55 -8.38 6.00
C ALA A 318 6.52 -7.22 6.01
N SER A 319 5.33 -7.46 6.56
CA SER A 319 4.25 -6.48 6.67
C SER A 319 4.62 -5.16 7.40
N ASN A 320 5.76 -5.13 8.08
CA ASN A 320 6.33 -3.94 8.73
C ASN A 320 7.51 -3.31 7.97
N GLY A 321 7.73 -3.71 6.71
CA GLY A 321 8.78 -3.20 5.83
C GLY A 321 10.15 -3.83 6.01
N ARG A 322 10.33 -4.80 6.92
CA ARG A 322 11.61 -5.48 7.10
C ARG A 322 11.88 -6.43 5.91
N PRO A 323 13.04 -6.32 5.24
CA PRO A 323 13.41 -7.27 4.18
C PRO A 323 13.44 -8.73 4.66
N ILE A 324 12.85 -9.62 3.86
CA ILE A 324 12.91 -11.08 4.02
C ILE A 324 13.85 -11.67 2.97
N SER A 325 13.68 -11.26 1.71
CA SER A 325 14.54 -11.69 0.60
C SER A 325 15.98 -11.16 0.73
N PRO A 326 16.96 -11.77 0.03
CA PRO A 326 18.35 -11.32 0.03
C PRO A 326 18.51 -9.83 -0.30
N MET A 327 19.29 -9.10 0.50
CA MET A 327 19.33 -7.64 0.47
C MET A 327 19.65 -7.00 -0.89
N THR A 328 20.55 -7.59 -1.67
CA THR A 328 21.00 -7.03 -2.96
C THR A 328 20.32 -7.70 -4.14
N THR A 329 20.22 -9.03 -4.12
CA THR A 329 19.80 -9.82 -5.27
C THR A 329 18.33 -10.17 -5.25
N GLY A 330 17.64 -10.05 -4.12
CA GLY A 330 16.32 -10.67 -3.95
C GLY A 330 16.36 -12.17 -4.23
N TYR A 331 15.21 -12.73 -4.58
CA TYR A 331 15.06 -14.10 -5.06
C TYR A 331 15.33 -14.17 -6.56
N THR A 332 16.17 -15.13 -6.94
CA THR A 332 16.63 -15.33 -8.32
C THR A 332 16.40 -16.78 -8.76
N GLY A 333 16.58 -17.04 -10.06
CA GLY A 333 16.40 -18.37 -10.66
C GLY A 333 15.03 -18.52 -11.32
N GLY A 334 14.72 -19.76 -11.73
CA GLY A 334 13.41 -20.08 -12.31
C GLY A 334 13.12 -19.48 -13.69
N GLY A 335 14.10 -18.80 -14.32
CA GLY A 335 13.96 -18.10 -15.60
C GLY A 335 13.54 -16.63 -15.51
N VAL A 336 13.53 -16.02 -14.31
CA VAL A 336 13.15 -14.62 -14.13
C VAL A 336 14.23 -13.69 -14.68
N ASP A 337 13.83 -12.78 -15.57
CA ASP A 337 14.65 -11.67 -16.01
C ASP A 337 13.78 -10.52 -16.55
N PHE A 338 13.97 -9.32 -16.00
CA PHE A 338 13.12 -8.15 -16.25
C PHE A 338 11.61 -8.52 -16.20
N PRO A 339 11.05 -8.84 -15.01
CA PRO A 339 9.72 -9.42 -14.86
C PRO A 339 8.56 -8.53 -15.34
N GLY A 340 8.79 -7.23 -15.53
CA GLY A 340 7.73 -6.31 -15.92
C GLY A 340 6.68 -6.19 -14.84
N TRP A 341 5.41 -6.06 -15.23
CA TRP A 341 4.31 -5.93 -14.28
C TRP A 341 3.77 -7.27 -13.75
N GLY A 342 4.08 -8.41 -14.36
CA GLY A 342 3.35 -9.63 -14.08
C GLY A 342 3.85 -10.37 -12.85
N LEU A 343 3.14 -10.20 -11.73
CA LEU A 343 3.28 -10.99 -10.51
C LEU A 343 1.89 -11.28 -9.93
N THR A 344 1.68 -12.51 -9.45
CA THR A 344 0.48 -12.89 -8.71
C THR A 344 0.83 -13.93 -7.64
N ILE A 345 0.06 -13.94 -6.55
CA ILE A 345 0.18 -14.91 -5.47
C ILE A 345 -1.05 -15.80 -5.51
N ALA A 346 -0.86 -17.08 -5.76
CA ALA A 346 -1.93 -18.06 -5.85
C ALA A 346 -2.49 -18.40 -4.46
N ALA A 347 -3.70 -18.95 -4.42
CA ALA A 347 -4.36 -19.36 -3.18
C ALA A 347 -3.56 -20.41 -2.36
N ASP A 348 -2.66 -21.16 -3.01
CA ASP A 348 -1.76 -22.12 -2.37
C ASP A 348 -0.42 -21.51 -1.92
N GLY A 349 -0.27 -20.18 -2.02
CA GLY A 349 0.91 -19.43 -1.62
C GLY A 349 2.04 -19.43 -2.65
N LYS A 350 1.88 -20.04 -3.83
CA LYS A 350 2.88 -19.96 -4.89
C LYS A 350 2.89 -18.57 -5.52
N VAL A 351 4.09 -18.07 -5.79
CA VAL A 351 4.29 -16.78 -6.47
C VAL A 351 4.59 -17.05 -7.94
N TRP A 352 3.70 -16.60 -8.81
CA TRP A 352 3.83 -16.73 -10.26
C TRP A 352 4.26 -15.40 -10.84
N VAL A 353 5.24 -15.44 -11.75
CA VAL A 353 5.83 -14.24 -12.35
C VAL A 353 6.06 -14.47 -13.84
N THR A 354 5.84 -13.43 -14.63
CA THR A 354 6.22 -13.41 -16.05
C THR A 354 7.50 -12.63 -16.27
N SER A 355 8.14 -12.78 -17.43
CA SER A 355 9.35 -12.03 -17.76
C SER A 355 9.35 -11.49 -19.17
N ILE A 356 9.73 -10.21 -19.31
CA ILE A 356 9.79 -9.53 -20.61
C ILE A 356 11.06 -9.97 -21.34
N GLU A 357 12.23 -9.84 -20.71
CA GLU A 357 13.51 -10.25 -21.29
C GLU A 357 13.70 -11.77 -21.22
N GLY A 358 13.34 -12.36 -20.08
CA GLY A 358 13.35 -13.82 -19.91
C GLY A 358 12.42 -14.55 -20.89
N LYS A 359 11.33 -13.89 -21.34
CA LYS A 359 10.29 -14.45 -22.23
C LYS A 359 9.72 -15.76 -21.68
N THR A 360 9.46 -15.77 -20.38
CA THR A 360 9.16 -16.98 -19.61
C THR A 360 8.04 -16.73 -18.62
N ILE A 361 7.49 -17.84 -18.13
CA ILE A 361 6.69 -17.91 -16.91
C ILE A 361 7.53 -18.65 -15.87
N SER A 362 7.61 -18.09 -14.66
CA SER A 362 8.34 -18.68 -13.53
C SER A 362 7.43 -18.82 -12.32
N VAL A 363 7.76 -19.74 -11.43
CA VAL A 363 7.00 -19.99 -10.19
C VAL A 363 7.94 -20.23 -9.03
N PHE A 364 7.60 -19.66 -7.88
CA PHE A 364 8.34 -19.77 -6.63
C PHE A 364 7.41 -20.26 -5.51
N ASP A 365 7.98 -20.91 -4.50
CA ASP A 365 7.26 -21.12 -3.25
C ASP A 365 7.27 -19.85 -2.37
N ALA A 366 6.52 -19.89 -1.26
CA ALA A 366 6.41 -18.78 -0.32
C ALA A 366 7.72 -18.43 0.40
N THR A 367 8.81 -19.20 0.21
CA THR A 367 10.15 -18.87 0.75
C THR A 367 11.06 -18.24 -0.29
N GLY A 368 10.54 -17.99 -1.50
CA GLY A 368 11.30 -17.45 -2.61
C GLY A 368 12.22 -18.47 -3.29
N LYS A 369 11.99 -19.77 -3.08
CA LYS A 369 12.71 -20.81 -3.81
C LYS A 369 12.05 -21.06 -5.17
N PRO A 370 12.80 -21.07 -6.29
CA PRO A 370 12.23 -21.36 -7.60
C PRO A 370 11.74 -22.82 -7.66
N LEU A 371 10.52 -22.98 -8.20
CA LEU A 371 9.89 -24.26 -8.53
C LEU A 371 9.91 -24.53 -10.05
N SER A 372 10.10 -23.51 -10.88
CA SER A 372 10.36 -23.65 -12.32
C SER A 372 11.82 -24.04 -12.61
N PRO A 373 12.12 -24.62 -13.79
CA PRO A 373 13.49 -24.83 -14.25
C PRO A 373 14.29 -23.53 -14.33
N ASP A 374 15.62 -23.60 -14.37
CA ASP A 374 16.50 -22.41 -14.45
C ASP A 374 16.20 -21.51 -15.67
N THR A 375 15.70 -22.10 -16.76
CA THR A 375 15.29 -21.38 -17.98
C THR A 375 13.87 -20.82 -17.91
N GLY A 376 13.08 -21.15 -16.88
CA GLY A 376 11.65 -20.91 -16.85
C GLY A 376 10.86 -21.73 -17.87
N TYR A 377 9.55 -21.48 -17.93
CA TYR A 377 8.67 -22.06 -18.94
C TYR A 377 8.54 -21.11 -20.13
N ASP A 378 9.14 -21.45 -21.26
CA ASP A 378 9.22 -20.63 -22.49
C ASP A 378 8.34 -21.17 -23.65
N LEU A 379 7.65 -22.28 -23.39
CA LEU A 379 6.84 -23.04 -24.37
C LEU A 379 7.63 -23.36 -25.67
N ASN A 380 8.88 -23.80 -25.55
CA ASN A 380 9.78 -24.07 -26.67
C ASN A 380 10.04 -22.81 -27.53
N GLY A 381 10.36 -21.69 -26.86
CA GLY A 381 10.61 -20.39 -27.49
C GLY A 381 9.38 -19.71 -28.13
N GLN A 382 8.17 -20.18 -27.81
CA GLN A 382 6.94 -19.61 -28.38
C GLN A 382 6.50 -18.32 -27.69
N LEU A 383 7.01 -18.04 -26.49
CA LEU A 383 6.73 -16.80 -25.75
C LEU A 383 7.58 -15.61 -26.22
N GLY A 384 7.10 -14.40 -25.93
CA GLY A 384 7.76 -13.12 -26.16
C GLY A 384 7.79 -12.30 -24.86
N GLY A 385 7.79 -10.97 -24.98
CA GLY A 385 7.74 -10.07 -23.82
C GLY A 385 6.44 -10.18 -23.05
N MET A 386 6.48 -10.89 -21.92
CA MET A 386 5.34 -11.17 -21.06
C MET A 386 5.12 -10.06 -20.03
N GLN A 387 3.87 -9.64 -19.76
CA GLN A 387 3.56 -8.49 -18.90
C GLN A 387 2.54 -8.76 -17.78
N GLY A 388 1.64 -9.71 -17.96
CA GLY A 388 0.56 -9.96 -17.01
C GLY A 388 0.45 -11.42 -16.65
N ILE A 389 0.09 -11.70 -15.40
CA ILE A 389 -0.21 -13.05 -14.94
C ILE A 389 -1.21 -12.98 -13.79
N ASN A 390 -2.17 -13.90 -13.76
CA ASN A 390 -3.09 -14.01 -12.64
C ASN A 390 -3.56 -15.47 -12.47
N THR A 391 -4.08 -15.77 -11.29
CA THR A 391 -4.58 -17.10 -10.95
C THR A 391 -6.04 -17.06 -10.54
N THR A 392 -6.71 -18.20 -10.70
CA THR A 392 -8.05 -18.41 -10.17
C THR A 392 -7.99 -19.20 -8.84
N PRO A 393 -9.03 -19.14 -7.99
CA PRO A 393 -9.06 -19.91 -6.75
C PRO A 393 -8.93 -21.42 -6.93
N ASP A 394 -9.31 -21.95 -8.09
CA ASP A 394 -9.19 -23.37 -8.43
C ASP A 394 -7.82 -23.75 -9.02
N GLY A 395 -6.89 -22.81 -9.09
CA GLY A 395 -5.48 -23.02 -9.41
C GLY A 395 -5.11 -22.83 -10.88
N ASP A 396 -6.02 -22.42 -11.77
CA ASP A 396 -5.65 -22.12 -13.16
C ASP A 396 -4.77 -20.87 -13.21
N VAL A 397 -3.78 -20.88 -14.10
CA VAL A 397 -2.86 -19.74 -14.30
C VAL A 397 -3.01 -19.21 -15.71
N TRP A 398 -3.19 -17.90 -15.83
CA TRP A 398 -3.37 -17.18 -17.08
C TRP A 398 -2.26 -16.14 -17.20
N ALA A 399 -1.44 -16.25 -18.23
CA ALA A 399 -0.31 -15.35 -18.48
C ALA A 399 -0.45 -14.65 -19.83
N LEU A 400 0.02 -13.42 -19.92
CA LEU A 400 -0.20 -12.51 -21.04
C LEU A 400 1.13 -12.12 -21.68
N ASP A 401 1.23 -12.42 -22.97
CA ASP A 401 2.33 -12.00 -23.82
C ASP A 401 1.91 -10.76 -24.59
N SER A 402 2.39 -9.61 -24.12
CA SER A 402 2.07 -8.33 -24.73
C SER A 402 2.71 -8.22 -26.12
N SER A 403 3.96 -8.66 -26.26
CA SER A 403 4.73 -8.51 -27.51
C SER A 403 4.17 -9.32 -28.69
N LYS A 404 3.67 -10.53 -28.44
CA LYS A 404 3.10 -11.42 -29.47
C LYS A 404 1.58 -11.39 -29.51
N SER A 405 0.95 -10.55 -28.67
CA SER A 405 -0.50 -10.44 -28.54
C SER A 405 -1.17 -11.82 -28.38
N GLN A 406 -0.80 -12.52 -27.30
CA GLN A 406 -1.32 -13.86 -27.02
C GLN A 406 -1.59 -14.09 -25.52
N ILE A 407 -2.50 -15.02 -25.23
CA ILE A 407 -2.84 -15.50 -23.89
C ILE A 407 -2.33 -16.93 -23.74
N VAL A 408 -1.61 -17.21 -22.66
CA VAL A 408 -1.17 -18.54 -22.24
C VAL A 408 -2.05 -19.01 -21.08
N HIS A 409 -2.55 -20.24 -21.16
CA HIS A 409 -3.33 -20.86 -20.10
C HIS A 409 -2.65 -22.15 -19.62
N LEU A 410 -2.45 -22.26 -18.30
CA LEU A 410 -1.93 -23.44 -17.61
C LEU A 410 -3.03 -23.97 -16.68
N PRO A 411 -3.79 -24.99 -17.10
CA PRO A 411 -4.80 -25.61 -16.26
C PRO A 411 -4.20 -26.12 -14.95
N LYS A 412 -4.81 -25.78 -13.81
CA LYS A 412 -4.34 -26.12 -12.46
C LYS A 412 -2.89 -25.72 -12.17
N GLY A 413 -2.37 -24.76 -12.94
CA GLY A 413 -0.98 -24.34 -12.85
C GLY A 413 0.00 -25.43 -13.27
N ASP A 414 -0.44 -26.43 -14.05
CA ASP A 414 0.41 -27.51 -14.57
C ASP A 414 1.15 -27.03 -15.84
N PRO A 415 2.47 -26.82 -15.78
CA PRO A 415 3.25 -26.35 -16.94
C PRO A 415 3.28 -27.37 -18.08
N ALA A 416 3.06 -28.66 -17.81
CA ALA A 416 2.97 -29.67 -18.86
C ALA A 416 1.70 -29.53 -19.71
N GLN A 417 0.69 -28.82 -19.22
CA GLN A 417 -0.57 -28.54 -19.91
C GLN A 417 -0.67 -27.10 -20.44
N ALA A 418 0.42 -26.34 -20.33
CA ALA A 418 0.52 -24.97 -20.83
C ALA A 418 0.22 -24.93 -22.33
N ARG A 419 -0.64 -23.98 -22.74
CA ARG A 419 -0.96 -23.77 -24.15
C ARG A 419 -1.23 -22.31 -24.45
N ILE A 420 -0.92 -21.89 -25.67
CA ILE A 420 -1.42 -20.63 -26.22
C ILE A 420 -2.90 -20.83 -26.49
N LEU A 421 -3.74 -20.09 -25.77
CA LEU A 421 -5.20 -20.16 -25.87
C LEU A 421 -5.73 -19.20 -26.93
N CYS A 422 -5.07 -18.06 -27.10
CA CYS A 422 -5.52 -16.93 -27.88
C CYS A 422 -4.31 -16.29 -28.52
N ARG A 423 -4.36 -15.98 -29.82
CA ARG A 423 -3.28 -15.24 -30.50
C ARG A 423 -3.84 -14.37 -31.61
N THR A 424 -3.40 -13.13 -31.64
CA THR A 424 -3.72 -12.17 -32.70
C THR A 424 -2.51 -11.94 -33.60
N VAL A 425 -2.70 -12.03 -34.91
CA VAL A 425 -1.72 -11.63 -35.93
C VAL A 425 -2.45 -10.79 -36.98
N ASP A 426 -1.87 -9.66 -37.37
CA ASP A 426 -2.45 -8.72 -38.34
C ASP A 426 -3.91 -8.34 -38.00
N ASP A 427 -4.14 -8.01 -36.72
CA ASP A 427 -5.45 -7.67 -36.15
C ASP A 427 -6.54 -8.74 -36.32
N LYS A 428 -6.15 -10.00 -36.47
CA LYS A 428 -7.07 -11.14 -36.61
C LYS A 428 -6.71 -12.29 -35.67
N PRO A 429 -7.71 -12.98 -35.09
CA PRO A 429 -7.47 -14.19 -34.31
C PRO A 429 -6.92 -15.30 -35.21
N VAL A 430 -5.81 -15.93 -34.82
CA VAL A 430 -5.15 -16.99 -35.61
C VAL A 430 -6.01 -18.25 -35.72
N ASP A 431 -6.67 -18.62 -34.63
CA ASP A 431 -7.50 -19.82 -34.49
C ASP A 431 -9.01 -19.51 -34.41
N GLY A 432 -9.39 -18.24 -34.57
CA GLY A 432 -10.77 -17.79 -34.50
C GLY A 432 -11.38 -17.77 -33.09
N THR A 433 -10.58 -17.94 -32.03
CA THR A 433 -11.08 -18.01 -30.64
C THR A 433 -11.36 -16.62 -30.06
N CYS A 434 -10.31 -15.85 -29.79
CA CYS A 434 -10.40 -14.51 -29.23
C CYS A 434 -9.32 -13.61 -29.82
N GLN A 435 -9.54 -12.30 -29.68
CA GLN A 435 -8.62 -11.26 -30.13
C GLN A 435 -8.14 -10.47 -28.91
N VAL A 436 -6.82 -10.28 -28.83
CA VAL A 436 -6.15 -9.39 -27.89
C VAL A 436 -5.13 -8.52 -28.62
N ASN A 437 -4.80 -7.34 -28.09
CA ASN A 437 -3.83 -6.43 -28.69
C ASN A 437 -2.96 -5.78 -27.60
N GLY A 438 -1.71 -6.25 -27.48
CA GLY A 438 -0.85 -5.90 -26.36
C GLY A 438 -1.50 -6.19 -25.00
N PRO A 439 -1.94 -7.43 -24.73
CA PRO A 439 -2.61 -7.76 -23.48
C PRO A 439 -1.72 -7.43 -22.28
N PHE A 440 -2.27 -6.74 -21.28
CA PHE A 440 -1.51 -6.25 -20.13
C PHE A 440 -1.90 -6.93 -18.81
N HIS A 441 -3.18 -6.96 -18.47
CA HIS A 441 -3.67 -7.59 -17.24
C HIS A 441 -4.87 -8.51 -17.52
N VAL A 442 -4.98 -9.60 -16.74
CA VAL A 442 -6.09 -10.54 -16.77
C VAL A 442 -6.76 -10.59 -15.40
N ALA A 443 -8.07 -10.44 -15.38
CA ALA A 443 -8.91 -10.53 -14.18
C ALA A 443 -10.09 -11.48 -14.44
N PHE A 444 -10.74 -11.92 -13.36
CA PHE A 444 -11.89 -12.81 -13.44
C PHE A 444 -13.05 -12.20 -12.69
N ASP A 445 -14.21 -12.04 -13.35
CA ASP A 445 -15.40 -11.55 -12.64
C ASP A 445 -16.12 -12.67 -11.88
N LEU A 446 -17.10 -12.28 -11.07
CA LEU A 446 -17.89 -13.21 -10.27
C LEU A 446 -18.85 -14.09 -11.10
N GLN A 447 -18.91 -13.89 -12.42
CA GLN A 447 -19.70 -14.71 -13.34
C GLN A 447 -18.85 -15.77 -14.06
N GLY A 448 -17.56 -15.89 -13.72
CA GLY A 448 -16.64 -16.85 -14.34
C GLY A 448 -16.19 -16.42 -15.74
N ARG A 449 -16.24 -15.12 -16.04
CA ARG A 449 -15.70 -14.56 -17.28
C ARG A 449 -14.29 -14.05 -17.05
N VAL A 450 -13.46 -14.22 -18.08
CA VAL A 450 -12.10 -13.67 -18.17
C VAL A 450 -12.20 -12.29 -18.79
N LEU A 451 -11.51 -11.32 -18.20
CA LEU A 451 -11.35 -9.97 -18.70
C LEU A 451 -9.87 -9.70 -18.95
N VAL A 452 -9.52 -9.30 -20.17
CA VAL A 452 -8.13 -9.00 -20.57
C VAL A 452 -8.05 -7.58 -21.09
N SER A 453 -7.24 -6.72 -20.45
CA SER A 453 -7.00 -5.37 -20.93
C SER A 453 -6.03 -5.36 -22.10
N ASN A 454 -6.36 -4.61 -23.15
CA ASN A 454 -5.56 -4.50 -24.37
C ASN A 454 -4.87 -3.12 -24.43
N ALA A 455 -3.66 -3.02 -23.87
CA ALA A 455 -2.95 -1.74 -23.65
C ALA A 455 -2.58 -0.99 -24.93
N ASN A 456 -2.55 -1.67 -26.09
CA ASN A 456 -2.34 -1.07 -27.40
C ASN A 456 -3.64 -0.60 -28.08
N SER A 457 -4.76 -0.61 -27.34
CA SER A 457 -6.10 -0.25 -27.84
C SER A 457 -6.90 0.53 -26.80
N ASN A 458 -8.22 0.60 -26.97
CA ASN A 458 -9.19 1.13 -26.00
C ASN A 458 -10.24 0.06 -25.62
N THR A 459 -9.79 -1.20 -25.51
CA THR A 459 -10.70 -2.33 -25.30
C THR A 459 -10.28 -3.24 -24.14
N VAL A 460 -11.27 -3.86 -23.53
CA VAL A 460 -11.11 -5.06 -22.70
C VAL A 460 -11.76 -6.22 -23.44
N THR A 461 -11.00 -7.29 -23.71
CA THR A 461 -11.53 -8.54 -24.25
C THR A 461 -12.21 -9.31 -23.11
N ARG A 462 -13.47 -9.70 -23.28
CA ARG A 462 -14.22 -10.48 -22.29
C ARG A 462 -14.74 -11.78 -22.90
N PHE A 463 -14.63 -12.91 -22.19
CA PHE A 463 -15.21 -14.19 -22.60
C PHE A 463 -15.48 -15.13 -21.41
N PRO A 464 -16.41 -16.09 -21.50
CA PRO A 464 -16.52 -17.18 -20.52
C PRO A 464 -15.22 -17.99 -20.46
N ALA A 465 -14.69 -18.29 -19.28
CA ALA A 465 -13.41 -19.00 -19.13
C ALA A 465 -13.37 -20.37 -19.84
N ASN A 466 -14.53 -21.02 -19.97
CA ASN A 466 -14.69 -22.31 -20.63
C ASN A 466 -15.00 -22.22 -22.14
N ASP A 467 -15.23 -21.01 -22.68
CA ASP A 467 -15.60 -20.80 -24.09
C ASP A 467 -15.01 -19.49 -24.64
N PRO A 468 -13.68 -19.44 -24.89
CA PRO A 468 -13.01 -18.27 -25.45
C PRO A 468 -13.55 -17.83 -26.81
N GLY A 469 -14.20 -18.74 -27.56
CA GLY A 469 -14.84 -18.45 -28.86
C GLY A 469 -16.01 -17.47 -28.78
N LYS A 470 -16.49 -17.15 -27.58
CA LYS A 470 -17.51 -16.12 -27.32
C LYS A 470 -16.91 -14.79 -26.88
N ALA A 471 -15.67 -14.51 -27.28
CA ALA A 471 -15.02 -13.26 -26.95
C ALA A 471 -15.73 -12.05 -27.55
N GLU A 472 -15.88 -11.02 -26.73
CA GLU A 472 -16.38 -9.71 -27.12
C GLU A 472 -15.39 -8.61 -26.72
N GLN A 473 -15.45 -7.48 -27.41
CA GLN A 473 -14.60 -6.32 -27.16
C GLN A 473 -15.42 -5.24 -26.47
N LEU A 474 -15.10 -4.95 -25.21
CA LEU A 474 -15.72 -3.88 -24.44
C LEU A 474 -14.92 -2.60 -24.59
N THR A 475 -15.55 -1.52 -25.06
CA THR A 475 -14.89 -0.22 -25.17
C THR A 475 -14.70 0.44 -23.81
N VAL A 476 -13.47 0.86 -23.54
CA VAL A 476 -13.03 1.60 -22.35
C VAL A 476 -12.18 2.82 -22.78
N GLY A 477 -11.46 3.46 -21.85
CA GLY A 477 -10.46 4.47 -22.21
C GLY A 477 -9.26 3.88 -22.95
N TYR A 478 -8.45 4.74 -23.58
CA TYR A 478 -7.25 4.33 -24.29
C TYR A 478 -6.14 3.86 -23.35
N SER A 479 -5.42 2.85 -23.82
CA SER A 479 -4.35 2.18 -23.11
C SER A 479 -4.77 1.63 -21.74
N PRO A 480 -5.77 0.72 -21.70
CA PRO A 480 -6.17 0.05 -20.47
C PRO A 480 -5.05 -0.86 -19.97
N HIS A 481 -4.66 -0.68 -18.72
CA HIS A 481 -3.62 -1.46 -18.02
C HIS A 481 -4.26 -2.35 -16.94
N ALA A 482 -4.12 -2.02 -15.66
CA ALA A 482 -4.63 -2.87 -14.58
C ALA A 482 -6.17 -2.87 -14.50
N ILE A 483 -6.71 -3.96 -13.95
CA ILE A 483 -8.13 -4.22 -13.72
C ILE A 483 -8.30 -4.69 -12.28
N ALA A 484 -9.23 -4.11 -11.52
CA ALA A 484 -9.60 -4.59 -10.19
C ALA A 484 -11.09 -4.95 -10.14
N ILE A 485 -11.44 -6.02 -9.42
CA ILE A 485 -12.82 -6.49 -9.28
C ILE A 485 -13.29 -6.20 -7.85
N ASP A 486 -14.35 -5.39 -7.74
CA ASP A 486 -14.97 -5.10 -6.44
C ASP A 486 -15.85 -6.26 -5.94
N SER A 487 -16.32 -6.16 -4.69
CA SER A 487 -17.10 -7.24 -4.07
C SER A 487 -18.44 -7.54 -4.76
N GLN A 488 -18.94 -6.62 -5.59
CA GLN A 488 -20.18 -6.78 -6.36
C GLN A 488 -19.92 -7.34 -7.76
N GLY A 489 -18.65 -7.57 -8.12
CA GLY A 489 -18.24 -8.08 -9.42
C GLY A 489 -18.14 -7.02 -10.50
N ASN A 490 -18.08 -5.73 -10.14
CA ASN A 490 -17.76 -4.70 -11.13
C ASN A 490 -16.25 -4.65 -11.38
N ALA A 491 -15.87 -4.48 -12.64
CA ALA A 491 -14.48 -4.32 -13.06
C ALA A 491 -14.13 -2.85 -13.23
N TRP A 492 -13.11 -2.40 -12.51
CA TRP A 492 -12.53 -1.07 -12.58
C TRP A 492 -11.24 -1.13 -13.39
N VAL A 493 -11.14 -0.36 -14.46
CA VAL A 493 -10.05 -0.44 -15.45
C VAL A 493 -9.28 0.87 -15.47
N ALA A 494 -7.97 0.82 -15.17
CA ALA A 494 -7.09 1.97 -15.28
C ALA A 494 -6.71 2.21 -16.75
N ASN A 495 -7.06 3.37 -17.29
CA ASN A 495 -6.76 3.76 -18.67
C ASN A 495 -5.69 4.85 -18.67
N THR A 496 -4.48 4.49 -19.06
CA THR A 496 -3.30 5.36 -18.95
C THR A 496 -3.44 6.64 -19.77
N LEU A 497 -4.08 6.59 -20.94
CA LEU A 497 -4.33 7.77 -21.77
C LEU A 497 -5.75 8.33 -21.63
N GLY A 498 -6.66 7.60 -20.98
CA GLY A 498 -8.05 8.01 -20.82
C GLY A 498 -8.77 8.26 -22.15
N GLU A 499 -9.53 9.36 -22.26
CA GLU A 499 -10.09 9.82 -23.54
C GLU A 499 -9.52 11.18 -23.94
N PRO A 500 -8.49 11.20 -24.80
CA PRO A 500 -7.97 12.46 -25.31
C PRO A 500 -9.05 13.19 -26.11
N SER A 501 -9.26 14.47 -25.82
CA SER A 501 -10.06 15.42 -26.61
C SER A 501 -9.62 15.46 -28.07
N LEU A 502 -10.41 16.07 -28.97
CA LEU A 502 -10.03 16.17 -30.38
C LEU A 502 -8.65 16.84 -30.61
N ARG A 503 -8.30 17.86 -29.81
CA ARG A 503 -6.98 18.52 -29.90
C ARG A 503 -5.86 17.60 -29.45
N GLU A 504 -6.09 16.84 -28.38
CA GLU A 504 -5.17 15.80 -27.91
C GLU A 504 -5.06 14.67 -28.93
N LYS A 505 -6.16 14.20 -29.54
CA LYS A 505 -6.13 13.22 -30.65
C LYS A 505 -5.32 13.70 -31.85
N LEU A 506 -5.43 14.98 -32.20
CA LEU A 506 -4.62 15.61 -33.26
C LEU A 506 -3.14 15.74 -32.86
N GLY A 507 -2.85 16.02 -31.58
CA GLY A 507 -1.50 15.99 -31.01
C GLY A 507 -0.91 14.57 -31.02
N LEU A 508 -1.62 13.61 -30.43
CA LEU A 508 -1.32 12.18 -30.43
C LEU A 508 -1.04 11.63 -31.83
N LEU A 509 -1.86 11.98 -32.83
CA LEU A 509 -1.63 11.57 -34.22
C LEU A 509 -0.34 12.18 -34.77
N ARG A 510 -0.03 13.45 -34.47
CA ARG A 510 1.23 14.08 -34.89
C ARG A 510 2.44 13.47 -34.20
N THR A 511 2.36 13.22 -32.90
CA THR A 511 3.43 12.63 -32.09
C THR A 511 3.67 11.16 -32.49
N LYS A 512 2.61 10.39 -32.74
CA LYS A 512 2.69 9.03 -33.31
C LYS A 512 3.32 9.04 -34.70
N MET A 513 2.88 9.92 -35.60
CA MET A 513 3.46 10.05 -36.95
C MET A 513 4.93 10.48 -36.90
N ARG A 514 5.32 11.34 -35.93
CA ARG A 514 6.71 11.74 -35.72
C ARG A 514 7.54 10.57 -35.19
N SER A 515 7.06 9.85 -34.18
CA SER A 515 7.73 8.67 -33.62
C SER A 515 7.89 7.55 -34.66
N GLU A 516 6.86 7.26 -35.46
CA GLU A 516 6.94 6.30 -36.58
C GLU A 516 7.91 6.75 -37.68
N LEU A 517 8.07 8.06 -37.89
CA LEU A 517 9.03 8.60 -38.87
C LEU A 517 10.46 8.51 -38.32
N GLU A 518 10.67 8.85 -37.05
CA GLU A 518 11.95 8.75 -36.33
C GLU A 518 12.42 7.28 -36.26
N SER A 519 11.53 6.34 -35.92
CA SER A 519 11.84 4.90 -35.86
C SER A 519 12.14 4.28 -37.23
N LYS A 520 11.65 4.88 -38.34
CA LYS A 520 11.96 4.45 -39.71
C LYS A 520 13.26 5.05 -40.25
N LEU A 521 13.65 6.23 -39.75
CA LEU A 521 14.90 6.90 -40.12
C LEU A 521 16.11 6.30 -39.39
N GLU A 522 15.91 5.87 -38.14
CA GLU A 522 16.91 5.15 -37.34
C GLU A 522 16.32 3.82 -36.84
N PRO A 523 16.25 2.77 -37.69
CA PRO A 523 15.69 1.49 -37.28
C PRO A 523 16.58 0.87 -36.21
N ALA A 524 16.05 0.86 -34.99
CA ALA A 524 16.69 0.22 -33.86
C ALA A 524 16.48 -1.31 -33.91
N GLY A 525 17.33 -2.09 -33.22
CA GLY A 525 17.15 -3.54 -33.12
C GLY A 525 15.84 -3.90 -32.38
N GLY A 526 15.39 -5.16 -32.43
CA GLY A 526 14.07 -5.55 -31.88
C GLY A 526 13.85 -5.27 -30.38
N ALA A 527 14.91 -5.21 -29.56
CA ALA A 527 14.80 -4.80 -28.15
C ALA A 527 14.59 -3.28 -28.00
N ASP A 528 15.31 -2.48 -28.79
CA ASP A 528 15.16 -1.03 -28.81
C ASP A 528 13.75 -0.61 -29.29
N GLU A 529 13.08 -1.37 -30.16
CA GLU A 529 11.70 -1.05 -30.61
C GLU A 529 10.68 -0.98 -29.45
N THR A 530 10.83 -1.84 -28.43
CA THR A 530 9.93 -1.85 -27.27
C THR A 530 10.17 -0.63 -26.38
N VAL A 531 11.44 -0.24 -26.22
CA VAL A 531 11.84 0.97 -25.49
C VAL A 531 11.33 2.22 -26.21
N GLU A 532 11.44 2.29 -27.54
CA GLU A 532 10.95 3.42 -28.33
C GLU A 532 9.43 3.60 -28.22
N LYS A 533 8.65 2.50 -28.16
CA LYS A 533 7.20 2.57 -27.90
C LYS A 533 6.89 3.15 -26.51
N PHE A 534 7.68 2.79 -25.50
CA PHE A 534 7.55 3.35 -24.17
C PHE A 534 7.94 4.84 -24.14
N ILE A 535 9.03 5.24 -24.80
CA ILE A 535 9.41 6.65 -24.96
C ILE A 535 8.29 7.46 -25.62
N ALA A 536 7.66 6.91 -26.67
CA ALA A 536 6.52 7.55 -27.32
C ALA A 536 5.34 7.76 -26.35
N LEU A 537 5.04 6.76 -25.51
CA LEU A 537 4.00 6.86 -24.48
C LEU A 537 4.34 7.94 -23.43
N VAL A 538 5.58 7.98 -22.94
CA VAL A 538 6.07 8.99 -21.99
C VAL A 538 5.86 10.39 -22.56
N ARG A 539 6.38 10.65 -23.77
CA ARG A 539 6.24 11.95 -24.45
C ARG A 539 4.79 12.37 -24.64
N ILE A 540 3.92 11.41 -24.95
CA ILE A 540 2.49 11.65 -25.10
C ILE A 540 1.87 12.14 -23.79
N ILE A 541 2.18 11.50 -22.66
CA ILE A 541 1.59 11.82 -21.36
C ILE A 541 2.17 13.13 -20.80
N GLU A 542 3.43 13.43 -21.09
CA GLU A 542 4.04 14.71 -20.77
C GLU A 542 3.42 15.88 -21.54
N GLU A 543 3.13 15.67 -22.83
CA GLU A 543 2.46 16.67 -23.67
C GLU A 543 0.99 16.84 -23.29
N PHE A 544 0.32 15.74 -22.92
CA PHE A 544 -1.11 15.68 -22.60
C PHE A 544 -1.35 14.87 -21.31
N PRO A 545 -1.07 15.47 -20.13
CA PRO A 545 -1.26 14.80 -18.86
C PRO A 545 -2.74 14.51 -18.64
N GLY A 546 -3.04 13.26 -18.31
CA GLY A 546 -4.40 12.79 -18.13
C GLY A 546 -4.45 11.28 -17.98
N GLY A 547 -5.65 10.75 -17.97
CA GLY A 547 -5.93 9.35 -17.68
C GLY A 547 -7.32 9.23 -17.10
N SER A 548 -7.84 8.00 -17.00
CA SER A 548 -9.14 7.79 -16.40
C SER A 548 -9.30 6.39 -15.86
N VAL A 549 -10.36 6.17 -15.09
CA VAL A 549 -10.86 4.84 -14.75
C VAL A 549 -12.19 4.59 -15.45
N SER A 550 -12.34 3.40 -16.05
CA SER A 550 -13.60 2.89 -16.59
C SER A 550 -14.22 1.87 -15.64
N LEU A 551 -15.56 1.79 -15.66
CA LEU A 551 -16.34 0.84 -14.86
C LEU A 551 -17.11 -0.10 -15.81
N ILE A 552 -16.89 -1.40 -15.67
CA ILE A 552 -17.63 -2.45 -16.39
C ILE A 552 -18.51 -3.17 -15.36
N ARG A 553 -19.83 -3.15 -15.59
CA ARG A 553 -20.80 -3.82 -14.71
C ARG A 553 -20.97 -5.30 -15.06
N PRO A 554 -21.28 -6.15 -14.07
CA PRO A 554 -21.48 -7.58 -14.29
C PRO A 554 -22.71 -7.91 -15.14
N ASP A 555 -23.74 -7.06 -15.14
CA ASP A 555 -25.06 -7.32 -15.75
C ASP A 555 -25.19 -6.91 -17.22
N ASP A 556 -24.07 -6.61 -17.89
CA ASP A 556 -23.99 -6.18 -19.29
C ASP A 556 -24.80 -4.91 -19.64
N LYS A 557 -25.39 -4.26 -18.63
CA LYS A 557 -25.99 -2.93 -18.78
C LYS A 557 -24.85 -1.92 -18.79
N GLN A 558 -24.48 -1.59 -20.02
CA GLN A 558 -23.52 -0.57 -20.44
C GLN A 558 -23.27 0.54 -19.40
N ALA A 559 -22.01 0.68 -19.00
CA ALA A 559 -21.42 2.00 -18.81
C ALA A 559 -20.31 2.17 -19.86
N PRO A 560 -20.58 2.69 -21.06
CA PRO A 560 -19.51 2.96 -22.03
C PRO A 560 -18.94 4.37 -21.80
N ALA A 561 -17.65 4.38 -21.44
CA ALA A 561 -16.54 5.35 -21.59
C ALA A 561 -16.75 6.90 -21.49
N PRO A 562 -15.85 7.63 -20.77
CA PRO A 562 -15.22 7.40 -19.47
C PRO A 562 -15.88 8.30 -18.39
N GLN A 563 -15.72 8.00 -17.08
CA GLN A 563 -16.43 8.81 -16.06
C GLN A 563 -15.54 9.41 -14.98
N PHE A 564 -14.36 8.85 -14.70
CA PHE A 564 -13.63 9.22 -13.49
C PHE A 564 -12.16 9.57 -13.77
N ASP A 565 -11.85 10.86 -13.71
CA ASP A 565 -10.49 11.43 -13.80
C ASP A 565 -9.93 11.79 -12.40
N GLY A 566 -10.63 11.38 -11.34
CA GLY A 566 -10.29 11.72 -9.97
C GLY A 566 -10.37 13.22 -9.66
N GLY A 567 -11.24 13.97 -10.35
CA GLY A 567 -11.27 15.42 -10.27
C GLY A 567 -9.98 16.05 -10.82
N GLY A 568 -9.41 15.41 -11.85
CA GLY A 568 -8.14 15.75 -12.49
C GLY A 568 -6.87 15.31 -11.74
N SER A 569 -6.98 14.44 -10.72
CA SER A 569 -5.81 13.90 -10.00
C SER A 569 -5.17 12.71 -10.70
N ILE A 570 -5.91 12.04 -11.60
CA ILE A 570 -5.42 10.88 -12.33
C ILE A 570 -4.56 11.33 -13.51
N SER A 571 -3.30 10.92 -13.50
CA SER A 571 -2.34 11.19 -14.59
C SER A 571 -1.50 9.95 -14.85
N GLY A 572 -1.67 9.39 -16.05
CA GLY A 572 -1.04 8.17 -16.52
C GLY A 572 -1.17 7.00 -15.52
N PRO A 573 -2.41 6.59 -15.14
CA PRO A 573 -2.61 5.51 -14.19
C PRO A 573 -2.11 4.18 -14.75
N TRP A 574 -1.52 3.35 -13.89
CA TRP A 574 -0.90 2.08 -14.27
C TRP A 574 -1.48 0.91 -13.49
N GLY A 575 -1.39 0.99 -12.16
CA GLY A 575 -1.93 0.00 -11.22
C GLY A 575 -3.27 0.44 -10.62
N ILE A 576 -4.12 -0.53 -10.28
CA ILE A 576 -5.41 -0.30 -9.62
C ILE A 576 -5.73 -1.45 -8.65
N THR A 577 -6.33 -1.13 -7.52
CA THR A 577 -6.86 -2.11 -6.55
C THR A 577 -8.16 -1.60 -5.92
N VAL A 578 -8.84 -2.47 -5.17
CA VAL A 578 -10.06 -2.15 -4.42
C VAL A 578 -9.84 -2.50 -2.95
N ASP A 579 -10.43 -1.75 -2.04
CA ASP A 579 -10.32 -2.00 -0.59
C ASP A 579 -11.57 -2.70 -0.02
N GLY A 580 -11.55 -2.97 1.30
CA GLY A 580 -12.65 -3.66 1.98
C GLY A 580 -14.00 -2.92 1.95
N ASN A 581 -14.03 -1.64 1.59
CA ASN A 581 -15.26 -0.85 1.42
C ASN A 581 -15.73 -0.79 -0.04
N ASP A 582 -15.04 -1.41 -0.98
CA ASP A 582 -15.17 -1.20 -2.43
C ASP A 582 -14.67 0.17 -2.91
N HIS A 583 -13.85 0.89 -2.14
CA HIS A 583 -13.19 2.09 -2.65
C HIS A 583 -12.09 1.71 -3.63
N VAL A 584 -11.90 2.51 -4.66
CA VAL A 584 -10.99 2.22 -5.76
C VAL A 584 -9.71 3.03 -5.59
N TRP A 585 -8.57 2.33 -5.56
CA TRP A 585 -7.25 2.92 -5.37
C TRP A 585 -6.46 2.85 -6.67
N VAL A 586 -5.99 3.99 -7.15
CA VAL A 586 -5.31 4.13 -8.44
C VAL A 586 -3.88 4.61 -8.23
N ALA A 587 -2.90 3.87 -8.77
CA ALA A 587 -1.52 4.30 -8.87
C ALA A 587 -1.33 5.16 -10.12
N ASN A 588 -1.20 6.48 -9.93
CA ASN A 588 -0.94 7.42 -11.01
C ASN A 588 0.56 7.41 -11.32
N GLY A 589 0.97 6.63 -12.32
CA GLY A 589 2.37 6.39 -12.61
C GLY A 589 3.10 7.69 -12.92
N PHE A 590 2.59 8.45 -13.89
CA PHE A 590 3.18 9.72 -14.31
C PHE A 590 2.86 10.86 -13.33
N GLY A 591 1.69 10.80 -12.67
CA GLY A 591 1.33 11.74 -11.62
C GLY A 591 2.18 11.63 -10.36
N LYS A 592 2.79 10.46 -10.09
CA LYS A 592 3.55 10.14 -8.87
C LYS A 592 2.68 10.32 -7.61
N THR A 593 1.41 9.93 -7.71
CA THR A 593 0.36 10.14 -6.72
C THR A 593 -0.54 8.91 -6.62
N LEU A 594 -1.30 8.80 -5.53
CA LEU A 594 -2.41 7.85 -5.40
C LEU A 594 -3.74 8.60 -5.48
N THR A 595 -4.73 8.01 -6.13
CA THR A 595 -6.12 8.51 -6.11
C THR A 595 -7.03 7.47 -5.47
N GLU A 596 -7.89 7.92 -4.57
CA GLU A 596 -8.97 7.12 -3.99
C GLU A 596 -10.31 7.62 -4.55
N LEU A 597 -11.10 6.72 -5.15
CA LEU A 597 -12.42 7.00 -5.67
C LEU A 597 -13.49 6.26 -4.86
N CYS A 598 -14.64 6.91 -4.70
CA CYS A 598 -15.83 6.26 -4.16
C CYS A 598 -16.26 5.08 -5.05
N GLY A 599 -16.54 3.93 -4.43
CA GLY A 599 -16.98 2.72 -5.11
C GLY A 599 -18.42 2.74 -5.62
N VAL A 600 -18.90 1.58 -6.08
CA VAL A 600 -20.33 1.39 -6.40
C VAL A 600 -21.19 1.41 -5.14
N ARG A 601 -20.63 0.95 -4.02
CA ARG A 601 -21.25 1.00 -2.68
C ARG A 601 -21.15 2.40 -2.07
N THR A 602 -21.98 3.32 -2.55
CA THR A 602 -21.92 4.72 -2.09
C THR A 602 -22.26 4.89 -0.61
N GLU A 603 -22.86 3.87 0.05
CA GLU A 603 -23.10 3.89 1.49
C GLU A 603 -21.83 3.84 2.35
N THR A 604 -20.68 3.44 1.79
CA THR A 604 -19.38 3.47 2.49
C THR A 604 -18.56 4.73 2.20
N CYS A 605 -19.00 5.53 1.22
CA CYS A 605 -18.33 6.76 0.84
C CYS A 605 -18.71 7.92 1.78
N PRO A 606 -17.94 9.03 1.76
CA PRO A 606 -18.33 10.24 2.48
C PRO A 606 -19.74 10.71 2.10
N PRO A 607 -20.52 11.29 3.03
CA PRO A 607 -21.90 11.69 2.76
C PRO A 607 -22.04 12.59 1.53
N GLY A 608 -22.91 12.21 0.60
CA GLY A 608 -23.20 12.95 -0.63
C GLY A 608 -22.32 12.58 -1.83
N PHE A 609 -21.31 11.73 -1.65
CA PHE A 609 -20.46 11.24 -2.73
C PHE A 609 -21.20 10.20 -3.56
N LYS A 610 -20.88 10.17 -4.85
CA LYS A 610 -21.37 9.22 -5.84
C LYS A 610 -20.22 8.34 -6.31
N THR A 611 -20.58 7.23 -6.94
CA THR A 611 -19.61 6.34 -7.57
C THR A 611 -18.65 7.11 -8.46
N GLY A 612 -17.36 6.94 -8.19
CA GLY A 612 -16.23 7.54 -8.88
C GLY A 612 -15.89 8.97 -8.50
N ASP A 613 -16.61 9.59 -7.55
CA ASP A 613 -16.17 10.86 -6.96
C ASP A 613 -14.84 10.67 -6.22
N PRO A 614 -13.88 11.60 -6.34
CA PRO A 614 -12.59 11.50 -5.67
C PRO A 614 -12.71 11.75 -4.17
N ILE A 615 -12.40 10.73 -3.35
CA ILE A 615 -12.30 10.84 -1.89
C ILE A 615 -10.96 11.50 -1.52
N SER A 616 -9.89 11.11 -2.21
CA SER A 616 -8.59 11.79 -2.10
C SER A 616 -8.69 13.25 -2.60
N PRO A 617 -7.78 14.16 -2.20
CA PRO A 617 -7.84 15.55 -2.63
C PRO A 617 -7.92 15.71 -4.17
N PRO A 618 -8.87 16.49 -4.70
CA PRO A 618 -9.00 16.67 -6.14
C PRO A 618 -7.75 17.34 -6.72
N LYS A 619 -7.47 17.09 -8.00
CA LYS A 619 -6.29 17.55 -8.77
C LYS A 619 -4.92 17.00 -8.33
N THR A 620 -4.72 16.72 -7.04
CA THR A 620 -3.41 16.24 -6.55
C THR A 620 -3.41 14.78 -6.15
N GLY A 621 -4.56 14.22 -5.76
CA GLY A 621 -4.62 12.96 -5.05
C GLY A 621 -3.81 13.02 -3.74
N TYR A 622 -3.43 11.86 -3.21
CA TYR A 622 -2.38 11.75 -2.21
C TYR A 622 -1.02 11.92 -2.91
N ALA A 623 -0.30 12.98 -2.55
CA ALA A 623 0.94 13.38 -3.21
C ALA A 623 2.16 13.38 -2.28
N GLY A 624 3.36 13.28 -2.88
CA GLY A 624 4.63 13.37 -2.18
C GLY A 624 5.12 12.04 -1.61
N LYS A 625 5.67 12.05 -0.38
CA LYS A 625 6.10 10.84 0.36
C LYS A 625 7.16 9.99 -0.33
N GLY A 626 7.97 10.61 -1.20
CA GLY A 626 9.01 9.91 -1.96
C GLY A 626 8.45 8.97 -3.04
N MET A 627 7.19 9.15 -3.45
CA MET A 627 6.62 8.47 -4.61
C MET A 627 7.33 8.92 -5.88
N GLN A 628 7.68 7.93 -6.69
CA GLN A 628 8.33 8.08 -7.99
C GLN A 628 7.35 7.65 -9.07
N PHE A 629 7.81 7.20 -10.25
CA PHE A 629 6.89 6.60 -11.22
C PHE A 629 6.27 5.33 -10.63
N LEU A 630 4.94 5.30 -10.51
CA LEU A 630 4.20 4.22 -9.86
C LEU A 630 3.63 3.19 -10.86
N THR A 631 3.73 1.90 -10.55
CA THR A 631 3.22 0.80 -11.39
C THR A 631 2.18 -0.07 -10.70
N GLY A 632 2.29 -0.24 -9.39
CA GLY A 632 1.46 -1.13 -8.59
C GLY A 632 0.92 -0.44 -7.34
N VAL A 633 -0.29 -0.83 -6.94
CA VAL A 633 -0.90 -0.49 -5.66
C VAL A 633 -1.63 -1.71 -5.09
N ALA A 634 -1.48 -1.95 -3.79
CA ALA A 634 -2.14 -3.03 -3.07
C ALA A 634 -2.61 -2.56 -1.68
N VAL A 635 -3.64 -3.22 -1.15
CA VAL A 635 -4.12 -2.99 0.23
C VAL A 635 -3.83 -4.24 1.04
N ASP A 636 -3.32 -4.07 2.26
CA ASP A 636 -3.00 -5.19 3.15
C ASP A 636 -4.10 -5.47 4.19
N PRO A 637 -3.98 -6.54 5.01
CA PRO A 637 -4.95 -6.85 6.05
C PRO A 637 -5.00 -5.85 7.21
N ALA A 638 -4.14 -4.84 7.30
CA ALA A 638 -4.29 -3.74 8.25
C ALA A 638 -4.96 -2.50 7.64
N GLY A 639 -5.21 -2.51 6.33
CA GLY A 639 -5.69 -1.34 5.60
C GLY A 639 -4.57 -0.36 5.23
N ASN A 640 -3.31 -0.81 5.24
CA ASN A 640 -2.23 -0.01 4.68
C ASN A 640 -2.28 -0.08 3.14
N VAL A 641 -1.95 1.04 2.49
CA VAL A 641 -1.87 1.12 1.03
C VAL A 641 -0.41 1.10 0.62
N TRP A 642 -0.02 0.06 -0.10
CA TRP A 642 1.34 -0.18 -0.60
C TRP A 642 1.43 0.29 -2.05
N ALA A 643 2.37 1.19 -2.36
CA ALA A 643 2.63 1.69 -3.70
C ALA A 643 4.05 1.31 -4.17
N ALA A 644 4.18 0.84 -5.41
CA ALA A 644 5.45 0.42 -6.00
C ALA A 644 6.12 1.55 -6.77
N ASN A 645 7.32 1.96 -6.32
CA ASN A 645 8.16 2.87 -7.11
C ASN A 645 8.93 2.07 -8.17
N ASN A 646 8.66 2.33 -9.45
CA ASN A 646 9.26 1.63 -10.58
C ASN A 646 10.38 2.42 -11.28
N ILE A 647 10.25 3.73 -11.46
CA ILE A 647 11.29 4.55 -12.12
C ILE A 647 11.55 5.81 -11.31
N ASP A 648 12.82 6.09 -11.00
CA ASP A 648 13.25 7.31 -10.30
C ASP A 648 13.51 8.46 -11.28
N LEU A 649 14.57 8.35 -12.11
CA LEU A 649 14.96 9.35 -13.11
C LEU A 649 14.69 8.83 -14.52
N MET A 650 13.51 9.17 -15.04
CA MET A 650 12.99 8.71 -16.33
C MET A 650 13.89 9.15 -17.49
N ASP A 651 14.06 10.46 -17.69
CA ASP A 651 14.75 11.00 -18.86
C ASP A 651 16.26 10.96 -18.69
N GLU A 652 16.75 11.34 -17.51
CA GLU A 652 18.19 11.53 -17.25
C GLU A 652 18.95 10.20 -17.22
N VAL A 653 18.27 9.10 -16.89
CA VAL A 653 18.90 7.79 -16.72
C VAL A 653 18.17 6.72 -17.51
N CYS A 654 16.89 6.50 -17.22
CA CYS A 654 16.18 5.29 -17.66
C CYS A 654 15.98 5.24 -19.18
N LEU A 655 15.71 6.37 -19.82
CA LEU A 655 15.54 6.54 -21.27
C LEU A 655 16.81 6.99 -22.00
N THR A 656 17.97 6.86 -21.35
CA THR A 656 19.27 7.20 -21.94
C THR A 656 20.14 5.95 -22.07
N LYS A 657 20.69 5.66 -23.26
CA LYS A 657 21.52 4.47 -23.50
C LYS A 657 22.79 4.41 -22.64
N ILE A 658 23.45 5.56 -22.44
CA ILE A 658 24.63 5.71 -21.60
C ILE A 658 24.43 6.97 -20.76
N PRO A 659 23.93 6.86 -19.52
CA PRO A 659 23.65 8.01 -18.67
C PRO A 659 24.93 8.56 -18.02
N ASP A 660 24.82 9.75 -17.42
CA ASP A 660 25.88 10.32 -16.59
C ASP A 660 26.22 9.35 -15.43
N GLU A 661 27.51 9.06 -15.25
CA GLU A 661 28.00 8.14 -14.21
C GLU A 661 27.47 8.50 -12.82
N THR A 662 27.34 9.80 -12.52
CA THR A 662 26.87 10.31 -11.22
C THR A 662 25.41 9.99 -10.91
N LEU A 663 24.61 9.67 -11.93
CA LEU A 663 23.19 9.34 -11.82
C LEU A 663 22.86 7.91 -12.25
N SER A 664 23.81 7.22 -12.89
CA SER A 664 23.64 5.95 -13.62
C SER A 664 22.92 4.81 -12.89
N THR A 665 22.85 4.83 -11.55
CA THR A 665 22.15 3.82 -10.73
C THR A 665 20.68 4.16 -10.42
N ARG A 666 20.16 5.27 -10.97
CA ARG A 666 18.84 5.83 -10.62
C ARG A 666 17.77 5.69 -11.71
N CYS A 667 17.84 4.65 -12.54
CA CYS A 667 16.71 4.27 -13.41
C CYS A 667 15.61 3.63 -12.54
N GLY A 668 15.92 2.52 -11.88
CA GLY A 668 14.99 1.80 -11.01
C GLY A 668 14.51 2.67 -9.85
N GLY A 669 13.19 2.75 -9.70
CA GLY A 669 12.55 3.32 -8.53
C GLY A 669 12.94 2.53 -7.29
N ASN A 670 13.16 3.23 -6.17
CA ASN A 670 13.58 2.56 -4.94
C ASN A 670 12.37 2.33 -4.04
N GLY A 671 12.06 1.07 -3.80
CA GLY A 671 11.25 0.64 -2.66
C GLY A 671 9.74 0.82 -2.76
N PHE A 672 9.05 0.35 -1.73
CA PHE A 672 7.62 0.58 -1.52
C PHE A 672 7.40 1.91 -0.79
N VAL A 673 6.28 2.58 -1.06
CA VAL A 673 5.73 3.65 -0.22
C VAL A 673 4.45 3.12 0.43
N VAL A 674 4.37 3.12 1.76
CA VAL A 674 3.29 2.49 2.53
C VAL A 674 2.56 3.53 3.34
N PHE A 675 1.29 3.78 3.03
CA PHE A 675 0.39 4.67 3.77
C PHE A 675 -0.33 3.88 4.85
N PHE A 676 -0.25 4.33 6.11
CA PHE A 676 -0.80 3.55 7.23
C PHE A 676 -2.29 3.75 7.43
N GLY A 677 -3.02 2.64 7.58
CA GLY A 677 -4.43 2.59 7.99
C GLY A 677 -5.39 3.41 7.13
N LEU A 678 -5.00 3.73 5.90
CA LEU A 678 -5.69 4.68 5.04
C LEU A 678 -6.90 4.04 4.32
N ALA A 679 -6.80 2.76 3.96
CA ALA A 679 -7.83 2.00 3.26
C ALA A 679 -8.56 1.03 4.19
N LYS A 680 -9.73 0.53 3.78
CA LYS A 680 -10.39 -0.53 4.54
C LYS A 680 -9.67 -1.89 4.36
N PRO A 681 -9.41 -2.67 5.42
CA PRO A 681 -8.69 -3.95 5.32
C PRO A 681 -9.30 -4.95 4.34
N VAL A 682 -8.44 -5.72 3.68
CA VAL A 682 -8.83 -6.79 2.74
C VAL A 682 -8.23 -8.14 3.16
N ARG A 683 -8.85 -9.24 2.74
CA ARG A 683 -8.23 -10.57 2.85
C ARG A 683 -7.19 -10.74 1.77
N THR A 684 -6.05 -11.29 2.13
CA THR A 684 -4.92 -11.55 1.22
C THR A 684 -4.53 -13.04 1.25
N PRO A 685 -3.99 -13.59 0.16
CA PRO A 685 -3.75 -12.94 -1.12
C PRO A 685 -5.03 -12.64 -1.90
N VAL A 686 -5.02 -11.56 -2.68
CA VAL A 686 -6.11 -11.22 -3.61
C VAL A 686 -5.94 -12.08 -4.87
N VAL A 687 -6.78 -13.10 -5.01
CA VAL A 687 -6.73 -14.05 -6.13
C VAL A 687 -7.67 -13.60 -7.25
N GLY A 688 -7.18 -13.62 -8.49
CA GLY A 688 -7.98 -13.28 -9.66
C GLY A 688 -8.42 -11.81 -9.75
N SER A 689 -7.75 -10.94 -8.98
CA SER A 689 -8.12 -9.53 -8.77
C SER A 689 -9.47 -9.33 -8.08
N GLN A 690 -9.99 -10.36 -7.41
CA GLN A 690 -11.25 -10.33 -6.67
C GLN A 690 -10.98 -10.02 -5.20
N VAL A 691 -11.37 -8.83 -4.78
CA VAL A 691 -11.20 -8.41 -3.39
C VAL A 691 -12.24 -9.09 -2.51
N GLN A 692 -11.79 -9.67 -1.40
CA GLN A 692 -12.64 -10.22 -0.36
C GLN A 692 -12.53 -9.40 0.93
N ARG A 693 -13.69 -9.15 1.54
CA ARG A 693 -13.81 -8.44 2.82
C ARG A 693 -13.54 -9.37 4.00
N TRP A 694 -13.13 -8.78 5.11
CA TRP A 694 -13.04 -9.49 6.39
C TRP A 694 -14.40 -9.80 6.99
#